data_AF-A0A1W0WVG9-F1
#
_entry.id   AF-A0A1W0WVG9-F1
#
_cell.length_a   1.000
_cell.length_b   1.000
_cell.length_c   1.000
_cell.angle_alpha   90.00
_cell.angle_beta   90.00
_cell.angle_gamma   90.00
#
_symmetry.space_group_name_H-M   'P 1'
#
loop_
_entity.id
_entity.type
_entity.pdbx_description
1 polymer ?
#
loop_
_entity_poly.entity_id
_entity_poly.type
_entity_poly.pdbx_seq_one_letter_code
_entity_poly.pdbx_strand_id
1 'polypeptide(L)'
;MSTATHIDKQIQKTNDFSSVSKYSMCAAGYVDDRFLQHFVAKKVKRAPTINRGYYARMKAIDTVVLDFLNNANECLAASDEAGSSRASFAPLNIIVLGAGYDTLFFRLHDQHSELLERFTARYVEIDYLDVCINKSLMIQDQAEMKEFLYPPVTIDSVDHDGHTVVLESQNYALVGFDMRKTTCFASIFKQLRLDCSAPTLILAEVVLPYIDDSYVTEIFRTMAQLFENALFINYEQVEPTDPYGRFMMQHFERQKTPLLNTHRYPTVNSHLERFLSTGWKATACLSVSEFWSYFLPEEEKLRINALEPFDEHEEFVENLRHYVLALAATGDCFDIIENYRSPLSDQELAKASQRAAAEVSDVAAVPVSDRRQAVNGVVSDDPAPEFGLLGHASTEVKLLKSSGESVHVVVLVGGVPKQHEGKIVCGDGKIVCGDGDGVCGDGDGVCLMHDLGPGMNRIWISSAQLDKTLKRSLVQHAVVPHSTLRNTIFITGGRTSPLAPNLVVYAVEFSLDEVRGVVRFSVKKGPKTALLNSEQGSIRCQALPLADDVDVNMALAVQSLNAELQSSSIDYFHFEMKEDGPTVTQATTDTSYPARFASTALWGPRRVVISGGLRDDLAVSNIFLFDTTSDDWPYLGEMTFPRFGHTSHVYNDHLIVIGGVSTVDRALPDISVFNLVTKTEKHFRMRFPTSASADKDKKEPLVMLFNHTSLLISRNEPKRIVILGGGGNCFSFGTHFNSFSFYVELSAIL
;
A
#
# COMPACT_ATOMS: atom_id res chain seq x y z
N MET A 1 15.59 -16.52 -37.21
CA MET A 1 14.73 -16.79 -36.03
C MET A 1 15.61 -16.86 -34.79
N SER A 2 15.67 -15.77 -34.02
CA SER A 2 16.30 -15.81 -32.69
C SER A 2 15.35 -16.58 -31.76
N THR A 3 15.80 -17.71 -31.20
CA THR A 3 15.01 -18.44 -30.21
C THR A 3 14.90 -17.59 -28.95
N ALA A 4 13.71 -17.06 -28.67
CA ALA A 4 13.41 -16.34 -27.43
C ALA A 4 13.89 -17.18 -26.24
N THR A 5 14.67 -16.55 -25.35
CA THR A 5 15.21 -17.25 -24.18
C THR A 5 14.07 -17.68 -23.26
N HIS A 6 14.32 -18.62 -22.33
CA HIS A 6 13.30 -19.00 -21.34
C HIS A 6 12.82 -17.77 -20.54
N ILE A 7 13.70 -16.81 -20.27
CA ILE A 7 13.39 -15.56 -19.58
C ILE A 7 12.47 -14.68 -20.44
N ASP A 8 12.78 -14.50 -21.73
CA ASP A 8 11.94 -13.71 -22.65
C ASP A 8 10.50 -14.23 -22.70
N LYS A 9 10.32 -15.56 -22.71
CA LYS A 9 8.97 -16.17 -22.65
C LYS A 9 8.24 -15.92 -21.34
N GLN A 10 8.94 -15.78 -20.20
CA GLN A 10 8.31 -15.40 -18.94
C GLN A 10 7.96 -13.91 -18.93
N ILE A 11 8.82 -13.05 -19.47
CA ILE A 11 8.53 -11.63 -19.64
C ILE A 11 7.28 -11.44 -20.50
N GLN A 12 7.15 -12.15 -21.63
CA GLN A 12 5.94 -12.10 -22.46
C GLN A 12 4.67 -12.51 -21.70
N LYS A 13 4.75 -13.43 -20.74
CA LYS A 13 3.58 -13.83 -19.92
C LYS A 13 3.15 -12.76 -18.91
N THR A 14 3.99 -11.77 -18.62
CA THR A 14 3.58 -10.63 -17.77
C THR A 14 2.40 -9.87 -18.39
N ASN A 15 2.31 -9.87 -19.72
CA ASN A 15 1.15 -9.40 -20.47
C ASN A 15 -0.15 -10.08 -19.99
N ASP A 16 -0.20 -11.41 -19.98
CA ASP A 16 -1.39 -12.17 -19.61
C ASP A 16 -1.84 -11.84 -18.17
N PHE A 17 -0.89 -11.72 -17.24
CA PHE A 17 -1.20 -11.35 -15.84
C PHE A 17 -1.76 -9.93 -15.72
N SER A 18 -1.20 -8.99 -16.48
CA SER A 18 -1.64 -7.60 -16.54
C SER A 18 -3.04 -7.49 -17.14
N SER A 19 -3.28 -8.11 -18.31
CA SER A 19 -4.58 -8.09 -19.00
C SER A 19 -5.70 -8.66 -18.13
N VAL A 20 -5.46 -9.75 -17.39
CA VAL A 20 -6.45 -10.30 -16.46
C VAL A 20 -6.82 -9.31 -15.36
N SER A 21 -5.85 -8.52 -14.88
CA SER A 21 -6.07 -7.55 -13.81
C SER A 21 -6.75 -6.27 -14.32
N LYS A 22 -6.37 -5.78 -15.52
CA LYS A 22 -7.09 -4.72 -16.24
C LYS A 22 -8.55 -5.14 -16.49
N TYR A 23 -8.79 -6.37 -16.96
CA TYR A 23 -10.15 -6.88 -17.15
C TYR A 23 -10.95 -6.95 -15.84
N SER A 24 -10.35 -7.45 -14.75
CA SER A 24 -11.01 -7.50 -13.43
C SER A 24 -11.48 -6.11 -12.98
N MET A 25 -10.63 -5.11 -13.15
CA MET A 25 -10.92 -3.71 -12.87
C MET A 25 -12.12 -3.22 -13.71
N CYS A 26 -12.10 -3.44 -15.04
CA CYS A 26 -13.22 -3.06 -15.92
C CYS A 26 -14.53 -3.78 -15.57
N ALA A 27 -14.46 -5.09 -15.30
CA ALA A 27 -15.62 -5.88 -14.90
C ALA A 27 -16.21 -5.44 -13.54
N ALA A 28 -15.41 -4.78 -12.70
CA ALA A 28 -15.86 -4.16 -11.45
C ALA A 28 -16.39 -2.72 -11.64
N GLY A 29 -16.45 -2.20 -12.87
CA GLY A 29 -17.05 -0.89 -13.19
C GLY A 29 -16.11 0.32 -13.02
N TYR A 30 -14.82 0.08 -12.83
CA TYR A 30 -13.83 1.15 -12.67
C TYR A 30 -13.59 1.92 -13.97
N VAL A 31 -13.52 1.21 -15.09
CA VAL A 31 -13.34 1.79 -16.44
C VAL A 31 -14.24 1.04 -17.40
N ASP A 32 -14.86 1.79 -18.31
CA ASP A 32 -15.59 1.20 -19.43
C ASP A 32 -14.60 0.82 -20.55
N ASP A 33 -14.36 -0.47 -20.70
CA ASP A 33 -13.56 -1.03 -21.78
C ASP A 33 -14.17 -2.37 -22.22
N ARG A 34 -14.98 -2.30 -23.27
CA ARG A 34 -15.62 -3.48 -23.86
C ARG A 34 -14.67 -4.38 -24.65
N PHE A 35 -13.47 -3.92 -24.97
CA PHE A 35 -12.51 -4.61 -25.82
C PHE A 35 -11.61 -5.57 -25.03
N LEU A 36 -11.24 -5.22 -23.79
CA LEU A 36 -10.34 -6.02 -22.95
C LEU A 36 -10.80 -7.47 -22.75
N GLN A 37 -12.11 -7.72 -22.76
CA GLN A 37 -12.67 -9.05 -22.58
C GLN A 37 -12.26 -10.06 -23.65
N HIS A 38 -11.86 -9.59 -24.85
CA HIS A 38 -11.42 -10.43 -25.97
C HIS A 38 -9.94 -10.77 -25.91
N PHE A 39 -9.18 -10.07 -25.06
CA PHE A 39 -7.74 -10.25 -24.88
C PHE A 39 -7.38 -11.04 -23.61
N VAL A 40 -8.37 -11.58 -22.89
CA VAL A 40 -8.15 -12.37 -21.67
C VAL A 40 -8.62 -13.80 -21.82
N ALA A 41 -7.70 -14.75 -21.66
CA ALA A 41 -8.03 -16.17 -21.70
C ALA A 41 -8.90 -16.61 -20.51
N LYS A 42 -8.69 -16.01 -19.33
CA LYS A 42 -9.43 -16.33 -18.10
C LYS A 42 -9.92 -15.07 -17.40
N LYS A 43 -11.25 -14.95 -17.29
CA LYS A 43 -11.94 -13.89 -16.56
C LYS A 43 -11.87 -14.19 -15.05
N VAL A 44 -10.95 -13.54 -14.34
CA VAL A 44 -10.71 -13.76 -12.90
C VAL A 44 -10.92 -12.45 -12.13
N LYS A 45 -11.73 -12.49 -11.07
CA LYS A 45 -11.88 -11.36 -10.14
C LYS A 45 -10.62 -11.20 -9.29
N ARG A 46 -10.15 -9.96 -9.12
CA ARG A 46 -9.07 -9.54 -8.22
C ARG A 46 -9.62 -8.88 -6.96
N ALA A 47 -8.77 -8.74 -5.95
CA ALA A 47 -9.09 -7.99 -4.74
C ALA A 47 -9.27 -6.49 -5.06
N PRO A 48 -10.10 -5.75 -4.30
CA PRO A 48 -10.33 -4.32 -4.51
C PRO A 48 -9.03 -3.49 -4.58
N THR A 49 -8.03 -3.78 -3.73
CA THR A 49 -6.70 -3.12 -3.78
C THR A 49 -6.01 -3.27 -5.13
N ILE A 50 -6.14 -4.44 -5.76
CA ILE A 50 -5.57 -4.67 -7.09
C ILE A 50 -6.33 -3.88 -8.15
N ASN A 51 -7.67 -3.93 -8.12
CA ASN A 51 -8.51 -3.17 -9.07
C ASN A 51 -8.24 -1.66 -8.97
N ARG A 52 -8.18 -1.10 -7.75
CA ARG A 52 -7.85 0.32 -7.52
C ARG A 52 -6.47 0.70 -8.02
N GLY A 53 -5.45 -0.14 -7.80
CA GLY A 53 -4.11 0.16 -8.30
C GLY A 53 -4.01 0.10 -9.83
N TYR A 54 -4.69 -0.84 -10.49
CA TYR A 54 -4.79 -0.85 -11.96
C TYR A 54 -5.61 0.32 -12.50
N TYR A 55 -6.62 0.77 -11.76
CA TYR A 55 -7.37 1.98 -12.12
C TYR A 55 -6.47 3.22 -12.02
N ALA A 56 -5.72 3.37 -10.92
CA ALA A 56 -4.78 4.49 -10.76
C ALA A 56 -3.73 4.50 -11.89
N ARG A 57 -3.21 3.33 -12.26
CA ARG A 57 -2.32 3.13 -13.42
C ARG A 57 -2.95 3.63 -14.73
N MET A 58 -4.13 3.12 -15.06
CA MET A 58 -4.82 3.46 -16.31
C MET A 58 -5.21 4.93 -16.35
N LYS A 59 -5.74 5.46 -15.25
CA LYS A 59 -6.15 6.87 -15.14
C LYS A 59 -4.98 7.83 -15.24
N ALA A 60 -3.84 7.51 -14.61
CA ALA A 60 -2.62 8.33 -14.72
C ALA A 60 -2.14 8.48 -16.16
N ILE A 61 -2.18 7.39 -16.94
CA ILE A 61 -1.77 7.39 -18.34
C ILE A 61 -2.83 8.05 -19.22
N ASP A 62 -4.10 7.68 -19.07
CA ASP A 62 -5.20 8.19 -19.88
C ASP A 62 -5.34 9.72 -19.73
N THR A 63 -5.17 10.28 -18.52
CA THR A 63 -5.20 11.74 -18.32
C THR A 63 -4.14 12.44 -19.19
N VAL A 64 -2.89 11.95 -19.18
CA VAL A 64 -1.81 12.56 -19.98
C VAL A 64 -2.02 12.35 -21.48
N VAL A 65 -2.52 11.18 -21.89
CA VAL A 65 -2.86 10.90 -23.30
C VAL A 65 -3.90 11.90 -23.80
N LEU A 66 -4.99 12.10 -23.04
CA LEU A 66 -6.08 12.99 -23.42
C LEU A 66 -5.63 14.46 -23.42
N ASP A 67 -4.81 14.88 -22.45
CA ASP A 67 -4.23 16.22 -22.43
C ASP A 67 -3.34 16.49 -23.65
N PHE A 68 -2.54 15.50 -24.06
CA PHE A 68 -1.75 15.59 -25.28
C PHE A 68 -2.62 15.79 -26.53
N LEU A 69 -3.69 15.02 -26.67
CA LEU A 69 -4.61 15.14 -27.80
C LEU A 69 -5.36 16.49 -27.81
N ASN A 70 -5.78 16.96 -26.64
CA ASN A 70 -6.40 18.28 -26.49
C ASN A 70 -5.43 19.40 -26.87
N ASN A 71 -4.21 19.37 -26.33
CA ASN A 71 -3.19 20.37 -26.64
C ASN A 71 -2.84 20.38 -28.14
N ALA A 72 -2.71 19.21 -28.78
CA ALA A 72 -2.50 19.13 -30.22
C ALA A 72 -3.66 19.78 -31.01
N ASN A 73 -4.91 19.58 -30.59
CA ASN A 73 -6.07 20.21 -31.22
C ASN A 73 -6.07 21.75 -31.05
N GLU A 74 -5.66 22.24 -29.87
CA GLU A 74 -5.54 23.67 -29.58
C GLU A 74 -4.46 24.34 -30.44
N CYS A 75 -3.28 23.72 -30.57
CA CYS A 75 -2.22 24.20 -31.44
C CYS A 75 -2.67 24.29 -32.91
N LEU A 76 -3.44 23.30 -33.39
CA LEU A 76 -4.02 23.36 -34.73
C LEU A 76 -5.02 24.51 -34.88
N ALA A 77 -5.93 24.69 -33.91
CA ALA A 77 -6.91 25.78 -33.95
C ALA A 77 -6.24 27.16 -34.01
N ALA A 78 -5.18 27.38 -33.22
CA ALA A 78 -4.41 28.63 -33.25
C ALA A 78 -3.74 28.87 -34.62
N SER A 79 -3.31 27.79 -35.31
CA SER A 79 -2.71 27.89 -36.64
C SER A 79 -3.72 28.22 -37.75
N ASP A 80 -4.98 27.78 -37.62
CA ASP A 80 -6.06 28.09 -38.55
C ASP A 80 -6.46 29.57 -38.47
N GLU A 81 -6.56 30.11 -37.25
CA GLU A 81 -6.88 31.52 -37.00
C GLU A 81 -5.79 32.47 -37.54
N ALA A 82 -4.53 32.01 -37.58
CA ALA A 82 -3.40 32.75 -38.15
C ALA A 82 -3.40 32.79 -39.70
N GLY A 83 -4.44 32.29 -40.37
CA GLY A 83 -4.67 32.45 -41.81
C GLY A 83 -4.14 31.32 -42.70
N SER A 84 -3.73 30.19 -42.12
CA SER A 84 -3.39 28.98 -42.88
C SER A 84 -4.66 28.22 -43.28
N SER A 85 -5.33 28.65 -44.35
CA SER A 85 -6.42 27.85 -44.91
C SER A 85 -5.86 26.54 -45.45
N ARG A 86 -6.17 25.40 -44.83
CA ARG A 86 -6.17 24.12 -45.53
C ARG A 86 -7.12 23.13 -44.86
N ALA A 87 -8.07 22.66 -45.66
CA ALA A 87 -8.90 21.49 -45.39
C ALA A 87 -8.06 20.18 -45.45
N SER A 88 -6.92 20.14 -44.74
CA SER A 88 -6.05 18.97 -44.64
C SER A 88 -6.00 18.50 -43.20
N PHE A 89 -6.28 17.22 -42.98
CA PHE A 89 -6.05 16.56 -41.70
C PHE A 89 -4.56 16.65 -41.34
N ALA A 90 -4.26 17.08 -40.12
CA ALA A 90 -2.88 17.23 -39.66
C ALA A 90 -2.28 15.85 -39.29
N PRO A 91 -0.99 15.58 -39.53
CA PRO A 91 -0.38 14.34 -39.08
C PRO A 91 -0.28 14.29 -37.55
N LEU A 92 -0.42 13.08 -36.97
CA LEU A 92 -0.27 12.81 -35.54
C LEU A 92 0.26 11.39 -35.35
N ASN A 93 1.22 11.17 -34.46
CA ASN A 93 1.71 9.83 -34.16
C ASN A 93 1.40 9.45 -32.71
N ILE A 94 1.01 8.19 -32.49
CA ILE A 94 0.94 7.58 -31.16
C ILE A 94 1.71 6.26 -31.23
N ILE A 95 2.74 6.10 -30.40
CA ILE A 95 3.64 4.94 -30.40
C ILE A 95 3.59 4.29 -29.03
N VAL A 96 3.19 3.02 -28.95
CA VAL A 96 3.15 2.24 -27.70
C VAL A 96 4.22 1.16 -27.72
N LEU A 97 5.17 1.28 -26.81
CA LEU A 97 6.27 0.34 -26.62
C LEU A 97 5.88 -0.72 -25.61
N GLY A 98 6.05 -2.00 -25.96
CA GLY A 98 5.59 -3.12 -25.16
C GLY A 98 4.07 -3.10 -24.98
N ALA A 99 3.34 -2.90 -26.07
CA ALA A 99 1.91 -2.67 -26.03
C ALA A 99 1.10 -3.85 -25.45
N GLY A 100 1.65 -5.07 -25.46
CA GLY A 100 0.93 -6.25 -25.02
C GLY A 100 -0.46 -6.33 -25.66
N TYR A 101 -1.46 -6.62 -24.84
CA TYR A 101 -2.88 -6.54 -25.23
C TYR A 101 -3.57 -5.26 -24.76
N ASP A 102 -2.87 -4.13 -24.78
CA ASP A 102 -3.49 -2.83 -24.54
C ASP A 102 -4.59 -2.52 -25.57
N THR A 103 -5.59 -1.75 -25.14
CA THR A 103 -6.83 -1.45 -25.88
C THR A 103 -7.01 0.04 -26.12
N LEU A 104 -6.04 0.89 -25.77
CA LEU A 104 -6.12 2.34 -25.88
C LEU A 104 -6.48 2.80 -27.30
N PHE A 105 -5.94 2.16 -28.35
CA PHE A 105 -6.35 2.44 -29.73
C PHE A 105 -7.87 2.36 -29.91
N PHE A 106 -8.48 1.24 -29.50
CA PHE A 106 -9.91 1.01 -29.66
C PHE A 106 -10.73 1.94 -28.77
N ARG A 107 -10.31 2.16 -27.52
CA ARG A 107 -10.98 3.11 -26.61
C ARG A 107 -10.97 4.53 -27.15
N LEU A 108 -9.85 5.00 -27.69
CA LEU A 108 -9.78 6.34 -28.29
C LEU A 108 -10.76 6.49 -29.45
N HIS A 109 -10.89 5.49 -30.33
CA HIS A 109 -11.82 5.57 -31.46
C HIS A 109 -13.29 5.36 -31.06
N ASP A 110 -13.57 4.65 -29.96
CA ASP A 110 -14.93 4.38 -29.50
C ASP A 110 -15.48 5.49 -28.58
N GLN A 111 -14.62 6.07 -27.73
CA GLN A 111 -15.01 6.98 -26.66
C GLN A 111 -14.52 8.42 -26.83
N HIS A 112 -13.50 8.63 -27.69
CA HIS A 112 -12.81 9.91 -27.87
C HIS A 112 -12.53 10.23 -29.35
N SER A 113 -13.40 9.77 -30.26
CA SER A 113 -13.20 9.92 -31.71
C SER A 113 -13.07 11.39 -32.11
N GLU A 114 -13.78 12.28 -31.41
CA GLU A 114 -13.77 13.73 -31.61
C GLU A 114 -12.37 14.34 -31.49
N LEU A 115 -11.50 13.75 -30.66
CA LEU A 115 -10.13 14.23 -30.48
C LEU A 115 -9.22 13.86 -31.66
N LEU A 116 -9.61 12.87 -32.46
CA LEU A 116 -8.83 12.34 -33.59
C LEU A 116 -9.32 12.82 -34.96
N GLU A 117 -10.56 13.32 -35.06
CA GLU A 117 -11.22 13.70 -36.32
C GLU A 117 -10.43 14.70 -37.18
N ARG A 118 -9.62 15.56 -36.55
CA ARG A 118 -8.81 16.57 -37.25
C ARG A 118 -7.46 16.05 -37.74
N PHE A 119 -7.12 14.81 -37.40
CA PHE A 119 -5.79 14.24 -37.65
C PHE A 119 -5.82 13.07 -38.62
N THR A 120 -4.73 12.92 -39.37
CA THR A 120 -4.33 11.65 -39.96
C THR A 120 -3.45 10.94 -38.93
N ALA A 121 -4.09 10.34 -37.92
CA ALA A 121 -3.38 9.69 -36.82
C ALA A 121 -2.76 8.35 -37.26
N ARG A 122 -1.48 8.13 -36.92
CA ARG A 122 -0.79 6.83 -37.05
C ARG A 122 -0.52 6.27 -35.66
N TYR A 123 -1.27 5.23 -35.29
CA TYR A 123 -1.10 4.49 -34.06
C TYR A 123 -0.20 3.27 -34.28
N VAL A 124 0.91 3.16 -33.57
CA VAL A 124 1.89 2.09 -33.74
C VAL A 124 2.09 1.36 -32.41
N GLU A 125 1.81 0.07 -32.40
CA GLU A 125 2.10 -0.81 -31.26
C GLU A 125 3.30 -1.69 -31.56
N ILE A 126 4.24 -1.75 -30.62
CA ILE A 126 5.47 -2.52 -30.73
C ILE A 126 5.53 -3.52 -29.58
N ASP A 127 5.69 -4.81 -29.87
CA ASP A 127 5.92 -5.86 -28.87
C ASP A 127 6.71 -7.02 -29.47
N TYR A 128 7.00 -8.07 -28.71
CA TYR A 128 7.54 -9.30 -29.26
C TYR A 128 6.62 -9.88 -30.33
N LEU A 129 7.23 -10.46 -31.37
CA LEU A 129 6.52 -11.01 -32.54
C LEU A 129 5.39 -11.97 -32.15
N ASP A 130 5.61 -12.89 -31.21
CA ASP A 130 4.61 -13.85 -30.77
C ASP A 130 3.39 -13.16 -30.11
N VAL A 131 3.62 -12.08 -29.34
CA VAL A 131 2.56 -11.28 -28.71
C VAL A 131 1.73 -10.57 -29.78
N CYS A 132 2.42 -9.94 -30.75
CA CYS A 132 1.78 -9.26 -31.88
C CYS A 132 0.96 -10.21 -32.76
N ILE A 133 1.49 -11.41 -33.08
CA ILE A 133 0.75 -12.42 -33.85
C ILE A 133 -0.54 -12.80 -33.12
N ASN A 134 -0.46 -13.11 -31.81
CA ASN A 134 -1.63 -13.47 -31.03
C ASN A 134 -2.66 -12.33 -30.96
N LYS A 135 -2.21 -11.09 -30.75
CA LYS A 135 -3.08 -9.91 -30.73
C LYS A 135 -3.77 -9.70 -32.08
N SER A 136 -3.03 -9.83 -33.18
CA SER A 136 -3.57 -9.71 -34.54
C SER A 136 -4.67 -10.73 -34.81
N LEU A 137 -4.50 -11.99 -34.38
CA LEU A 137 -5.54 -13.02 -34.49
C LEU A 137 -6.79 -12.64 -33.69
N MET A 138 -6.62 -12.18 -32.44
CA MET A 138 -7.74 -11.75 -31.60
C MET A 138 -8.51 -10.58 -32.23
N ILE A 139 -7.80 -9.58 -32.78
CA ILE A 139 -8.41 -8.43 -33.48
C ILE A 139 -9.18 -8.90 -34.72
N GLN A 140 -8.60 -9.80 -35.52
CA GLN A 140 -9.22 -10.30 -36.74
C GLN A 140 -10.51 -11.09 -36.47
N ASP A 141 -10.58 -11.78 -35.33
CA ASP A 141 -11.75 -12.55 -34.93
C ASP A 141 -12.92 -11.65 -34.46
N GLN A 142 -12.67 -10.38 -34.11
CA GLN A 142 -13.72 -9.47 -33.63
C GLN A 142 -14.13 -8.44 -34.68
N ALA A 143 -15.41 -8.47 -35.10
CA ALA A 143 -15.94 -7.51 -36.07
C ALA A 143 -15.85 -6.06 -35.56
N GLU A 144 -16.21 -5.82 -34.30
CA GLU A 144 -16.21 -4.49 -33.67
C GLU A 144 -14.82 -3.84 -33.62
N MET A 145 -13.74 -4.63 -33.51
CA MET A 145 -12.37 -4.10 -33.52
C MET A 145 -11.92 -3.75 -34.94
N LYS A 146 -12.32 -4.56 -35.93
CA LYS A 146 -11.98 -4.34 -37.34
C LYS A 146 -12.62 -3.09 -37.91
N GLU A 147 -13.77 -2.67 -37.40
CA GLU A 147 -14.46 -1.45 -37.83
C GLU A 147 -13.61 -0.19 -37.63
N PHE A 148 -12.71 -0.19 -36.63
CA PHE A 148 -11.80 0.92 -36.37
C PHE A 148 -10.53 0.91 -37.23
N LEU A 149 -10.28 -0.14 -38.02
CA LEU A 149 -9.08 -0.26 -38.87
C LEU A 149 -9.36 0.28 -40.28
N TYR A 150 -8.77 1.42 -40.61
CA TYR A 150 -9.01 2.08 -41.91
C TYR A 150 -8.31 1.33 -43.07
N PRO A 151 -9.03 0.93 -44.12
CA PRO A 151 -8.48 0.11 -45.20
C PRO A 151 -7.47 0.87 -46.09
N PRO A 152 -6.50 0.20 -46.74
CA PRO A 152 -6.33 -1.25 -46.79
C PRO A 152 -5.78 -1.80 -45.49
N VAL A 153 -6.28 -2.97 -45.07
CA VAL A 153 -5.72 -3.75 -43.96
C VAL A 153 -4.87 -4.87 -44.56
N THR A 154 -3.58 -4.87 -44.23
CA THR A 154 -2.61 -5.89 -44.65
C THR A 154 -2.10 -6.64 -43.44
N ILE A 155 -1.96 -7.95 -43.60
CA ILE A 155 -1.35 -8.84 -42.61
C ILE A 155 -0.13 -9.42 -43.30
N ASP A 156 1.05 -9.14 -42.76
CA ASP A 156 2.30 -9.66 -43.27
C ASP A 156 3.11 -10.26 -42.12
N SER A 157 4.02 -11.18 -42.44
CA SER A 157 4.95 -11.76 -41.49
C SER A 157 6.39 -11.70 -42.01
N VAL A 158 6.65 -10.86 -43.00
CA VAL A 158 7.98 -10.63 -43.54
C VAL A 158 8.83 -9.84 -42.55
N ASP A 159 9.99 -10.40 -42.22
CA ASP A 159 11.05 -9.70 -41.50
C ASP A 159 11.69 -8.65 -42.41
N HIS A 160 11.59 -7.40 -41.99
CA HIS A 160 12.21 -6.24 -42.59
C HIS A 160 13.27 -5.76 -41.61
N ASP A 161 14.54 -6.04 -41.88
CA ASP A 161 15.65 -5.52 -41.07
C ASP A 161 15.48 -5.78 -39.55
N GLY A 162 15.00 -6.97 -39.18
CA GLY A 162 14.87 -7.42 -37.80
C GLY A 162 13.56 -7.05 -37.08
N HIS A 163 12.61 -6.40 -37.77
CA HIS A 163 11.23 -6.15 -37.33
C HIS A 163 10.21 -6.74 -38.31
N THR A 164 8.97 -6.97 -37.86
CA THR A 164 7.90 -7.54 -38.69
C THR A 164 6.62 -6.76 -38.49
N VAL A 165 6.04 -6.20 -39.56
CA VAL A 165 4.73 -5.53 -39.51
C VAL A 165 3.64 -6.60 -39.61
N VAL A 166 3.09 -7.00 -38.47
CA VAL A 166 2.14 -8.12 -38.34
C VAL A 166 0.76 -7.75 -38.86
N LEU A 167 0.33 -6.52 -38.60
CA LEU A 167 -0.94 -5.97 -39.08
C LEU A 167 -0.75 -4.48 -39.33
N GLU A 168 -1.18 -4.00 -40.49
CA GLU A 168 -1.13 -2.58 -40.85
C GLU A 168 -2.43 -2.16 -41.53
N SER A 169 -2.98 -1.04 -41.09
CA SER A 169 -4.09 -0.29 -41.68
C SER A 169 -3.61 1.15 -41.96
N GLN A 170 -4.47 2.05 -42.44
CA GLN A 170 -4.10 3.47 -42.60
C GLN A 170 -3.88 4.19 -41.26
N ASN A 171 -4.55 3.78 -40.18
CA ASN A 171 -4.49 4.45 -38.88
C ASN A 171 -3.81 3.63 -37.77
N TYR A 172 -3.52 2.35 -38.01
CA TYR A 172 -2.96 1.44 -37.01
C TYR A 172 -1.89 0.51 -37.59
N ALA A 173 -0.83 0.26 -36.84
CA ALA A 173 0.20 -0.72 -37.16
C ALA A 173 0.62 -1.50 -35.92
N LEU A 174 0.76 -2.82 -36.06
CA LEU A 174 1.22 -3.73 -35.02
C LEU A 174 2.52 -4.39 -35.47
N VAL A 175 3.61 -4.12 -34.75
CA VAL A 175 4.97 -4.47 -35.15
C VAL A 175 5.61 -5.42 -34.14
N GLY A 176 5.94 -6.61 -34.61
CA GLY A 176 6.79 -7.56 -33.90
C GLY A 176 8.25 -7.12 -33.92
N PHE A 177 8.79 -6.72 -32.77
CA PHE A 177 10.17 -6.27 -32.63
C PHE A 177 10.73 -6.55 -31.23
N ASP A 178 11.99 -6.98 -31.19
CA ASP A 178 12.75 -7.07 -29.95
C ASP A 178 13.45 -5.73 -29.70
N MET A 179 12.96 -4.96 -28.73
CA MET A 179 13.46 -3.62 -28.39
C MET A 179 14.95 -3.57 -28.02
N ARG A 180 15.60 -4.70 -27.75
CA ARG A 180 17.05 -4.80 -27.54
C ARG A 180 17.85 -4.61 -28.82
N LYS A 181 17.23 -4.73 -30.00
CA LYS A 181 17.87 -4.52 -31.31
C LYS A 181 17.90 -3.04 -31.70
N THR A 182 18.42 -2.18 -30.83
CA THR A 182 18.32 -0.71 -30.95
C THR A 182 18.83 -0.15 -32.29
N THR A 183 19.79 -0.80 -32.94
CA THR A 183 20.29 -0.42 -34.29
C THR A 183 19.23 -0.44 -35.38
N CYS A 184 18.19 -1.27 -35.23
CA CYS A 184 17.09 -1.42 -36.19
C CYS A 184 15.83 -0.67 -35.73
N PHE A 185 15.86 0.01 -34.58
CA PHE A 185 14.67 0.63 -34.01
C PHE A 185 14.12 1.77 -34.86
N ALA A 186 15.00 2.64 -35.36
CA ALA A 186 14.62 3.73 -36.25
C ALA A 186 14.08 3.26 -37.62
N SER A 187 14.46 2.05 -38.08
CA SER A 187 14.02 1.55 -39.38
C SER A 187 12.53 1.16 -39.39
N ILE A 188 11.94 0.88 -38.23
CA ILE A 188 10.49 0.65 -38.05
C ILE A 188 9.71 1.88 -38.54
N PHE A 189 10.04 3.06 -38.02
CA PHE A 189 9.31 4.29 -38.34
C PHE A 189 9.49 4.71 -39.79
N LYS A 190 10.67 4.45 -40.36
CA LYS A 190 10.93 4.64 -41.79
C LYS A 190 10.09 3.70 -42.66
N GLN A 191 9.98 2.42 -42.27
CA GLN A 191 9.18 1.42 -42.99
C GLN A 191 7.69 1.78 -42.97
N LEU A 192 7.18 2.21 -41.82
CA LEU A 192 5.79 2.64 -41.63
C LEU A 192 5.49 4.05 -42.18
N ARG A 193 6.53 4.76 -42.64
CA ARG A 193 6.46 6.10 -43.23
C ARG A 193 5.85 7.13 -42.26
N LEU A 194 6.23 7.06 -40.98
CA LEU A 194 5.79 8.05 -39.99
C LEU A 194 6.37 9.42 -40.33
N ASP A 195 5.56 10.46 -40.14
CA ASP A 195 6.02 11.83 -40.19
C ASP A 195 6.65 12.19 -38.83
N CYS A 196 7.97 12.18 -38.75
CA CYS A 196 8.66 12.46 -37.49
C CYS A 196 8.63 13.94 -37.07
N SER A 197 8.12 14.85 -37.93
CA SER A 197 7.90 16.26 -37.56
C SER A 197 6.54 16.47 -36.88
N ALA A 198 5.62 15.52 -37.03
CA ALA A 198 4.30 15.57 -36.42
C ALA A 198 4.36 15.44 -34.89
N PRO A 199 3.39 16.02 -34.17
CA PRO A 199 3.25 15.77 -32.74
C PRO A 199 3.16 14.26 -32.48
N THR A 200 4.00 13.78 -31.56
CA THR A 200 4.20 12.34 -31.35
C THR A 200 4.09 11.98 -29.87
N LEU A 201 3.08 11.19 -29.52
CA LEU A 201 2.99 10.57 -28.19
C LEU A 201 3.73 9.24 -28.19
N ILE A 202 4.56 9.01 -27.18
CA ILE A 202 5.26 7.74 -26.97
C ILE A 202 4.89 7.22 -25.58
N LEU A 203 4.38 6.00 -25.50
CA LEU A 203 3.95 5.38 -24.25
C LEU A 203 4.76 4.11 -23.98
N ALA A 204 5.31 4.01 -22.77
CA ALA A 204 5.93 2.81 -22.23
C ALA A 204 5.30 2.49 -20.87
N GLU A 205 4.51 1.41 -20.80
CA GLU A 205 3.74 1.06 -19.60
C GLU A 205 4.23 -0.26 -19.00
N VAL A 206 5.09 -0.18 -17.97
CA VAL A 206 5.72 -1.32 -17.27
C VAL A 206 6.44 -2.26 -18.25
N VAL A 207 7.28 -1.68 -19.11
CA VAL A 207 8.04 -2.42 -20.13
C VAL A 207 9.56 -2.25 -19.95
N LEU A 208 10.01 -1.01 -19.80
CA LEU A 208 11.43 -0.66 -19.74
C LEU A 208 12.17 -1.27 -18.55
N PRO A 209 11.55 -1.57 -17.38
CA PRO A 209 12.23 -2.26 -16.30
C PRO A 209 12.74 -3.66 -16.66
N TYR A 210 12.16 -4.32 -17.66
CA TYR A 210 12.57 -5.67 -18.09
C TYR A 210 13.71 -5.67 -19.10
N ILE A 211 14.16 -4.49 -19.54
CA ILE A 211 15.19 -4.32 -20.58
C ILE A 211 16.43 -3.71 -19.94
N ASP A 212 17.61 -4.24 -20.26
CA ASP A 212 18.86 -3.67 -19.74
C ASP A 212 18.99 -2.17 -20.10
N ASP A 213 19.43 -1.38 -19.13
CA ASP A 213 19.45 0.08 -19.24
C ASP A 213 20.24 0.60 -20.45
N SER A 214 21.27 -0.12 -20.93
CA SER A 214 22.02 0.30 -22.11
C SER A 214 21.13 0.41 -23.35
N TYR A 215 20.17 -0.51 -23.51
CA TYR A 215 19.20 -0.46 -24.62
C TYR A 215 18.13 0.60 -24.37
N VAL A 216 17.63 0.73 -23.13
CA VAL A 216 16.61 1.74 -22.81
C VAL A 216 17.15 3.16 -23.02
N THR A 217 18.38 3.42 -22.61
CA THR A 217 19.09 4.69 -22.84
C THR A 217 19.16 5.00 -24.33
N GLU A 218 19.45 4.01 -25.17
CA GLU A 218 19.52 4.20 -26.62
C GLU A 218 18.14 4.39 -27.27
N ILE A 219 17.09 3.73 -26.75
CA ILE A 219 15.70 3.97 -27.16
C ILE A 219 15.31 5.42 -26.88
N PHE A 220 15.57 5.92 -25.65
CA PHE A 220 15.27 7.31 -25.31
C PHE A 220 16.03 8.30 -26.19
N ARG A 221 17.33 8.05 -26.42
CA ARG A 221 18.16 8.89 -27.29
C ARG A 221 17.64 8.90 -28.72
N THR A 222 17.33 7.73 -29.27
CA THR A 222 16.82 7.60 -30.64
C THR A 222 15.49 8.32 -30.78
N MET A 223 14.55 8.16 -29.85
CA MET A 223 13.25 8.82 -29.88
C MET A 223 13.38 10.35 -29.80
N ALA A 224 14.18 10.87 -28.88
CA ALA A 224 14.42 12.31 -28.75
C ALA A 224 15.11 12.94 -29.98
N GLN A 225 15.88 12.14 -30.73
CA GLN A 225 16.54 12.58 -31.97
C GLN A 225 15.63 12.51 -33.18
N LEU A 226 14.74 11.50 -33.24
CA LEU A 226 13.85 11.30 -34.37
C LEU A 226 12.68 12.27 -34.36
N PHE A 227 12.05 12.47 -33.20
CA PHE A 227 10.79 13.22 -33.09
C PHE A 227 11.01 14.62 -32.50
N GLU A 228 10.82 15.63 -33.33
CA GLU A 228 11.05 17.04 -32.95
C GLU A 228 10.06 17.51 -31.87
N ASN A 229 8.80 17.11 -32.00
CA ASN A 229 7.70 17.43 -31.10
C ASN A 229 7.14 16.13 -30.50
N ALA A 230 7.69 15.71 -29.36
CA ALA A 230 7.27 14.46 -28.74
C ALA A 230 6.99 14.61 -27.24
N LEU A 231 6.04 13.82 -26.77
CA LEU A 231 5.78 13.56 -25.35
C LEU A 231 5.97 12.07 -25.07
N PHE A 232 6.90 11.74 -24.19
CA PHE A 232 7.13 10.39 -23.69
C PHE A 232 6.45 10.22 -22.33
N ILE A 233 5.60 9.20 -22.21
CA ILE A 233 4.98 8.74 -20.97
C ILE A 233 5.64 7.41 -20.60
N ASN A 234 6.29 7.37 -19.43
CA ASN A 234 6.87 6.16 -18.87
C ASN A 234 6.25 5.87 -17.50
N TYR A 235 5.51 4.77 -17.41
CA TYR A 235 4.94 4.28 -16.16
C TYR A 235 5.72 3.04 -15.71
N GLU A 236 6.45 3.12 -14.61
CA GLU A 236 7.27 2.00 -14.10
C GLU A 236 7.47 2.03 -12.58
N GLN A 237 8.08 0.98 -12.03
CA GLN A 237 8.34 0.84 -10.60
C GLN A 237 9.46 1.77 -10.11
N VAL A 238 9.39 2.16 -8.84
CA VAL A 238 10.37 3.00 -8.12
C VAL A 238 10.57 2.50 -6.67
N GLU A 239 11.46 3.12 -5.90
CA GLU A 239 11.70 2.87 -4.47
C GLU A 239 12.01 1.40 -4.10
N PRO A 240 13.04 0.76 -4.68
CA PRO A 240 13.27 -0.68 -4.54
C PRO A 240 13.89 -1.11 -3.21
N THR A 241 14.19 -0.17 -2.30
CA THR A 241 15.06 -0.43 -1.14
C THR A 241 14.33 -0.47 0.19
N ASP A 242 13.16 0.15 0.30
CA ASP A 242 12.35 0.07 1.50
C ASP A 242 11.74 -1.34 1.68
N PRO A 243 11.10 -1.66 2.82
CA PRO A 243 10.52 -2.98 3.04
C PRO A 243 9.51 -3.42 1.96
N TYR A 244 8.65 -2.52 1.47
CA TYR A 244 7.66 -2.85 0.44
C TYR A 244 8.34 -3.03 -0.92
N GLY A 245 9.22 -2.12 -1.30
CA GLY A 245 10.02 -2.19 -2.52
C GLY A 245 10.88 -3.45 -2.60
N ARG A 246 11.54 -3.83 -1.50
CA ARG A 246 12.27 -5.10 -1.42
C ARG A 246 11.36 -6.31 -1.66
N PHE A 247 10.15 -6.30 -1.10
CA PHE A 247 9.20 -7.39 -1.28
C PHE A 247 8.71 -7.48 -2.74
N MET A 248 8.45 -6.33 -3.36
CA MET A 248 8.15 -6.21 -4.79
C MET A 248 9.30 -6.76 -5.65
N MET A 249 10.55 -6.36 -5.41
CA MET A 249 11.71 -6.85 -6.16
C MET A 249 11.86 -8.37 -6.03
N GLN A 250 11.73 -8.92 -4.81
CA GLN A 250 11.75 -10.36 -4.57
C GLN A 250 10.63 -11.11 -5.29
N HIS A 251 9.45 -10.51 -5.46
CA HIS A 251 8.37 -11.09 -6.25
C HIS A 251 8.79 -11.29 -7.71
N PHE A 252 9.31 -10.24 -8.36
CA PHE A 252 9.75 -10.29 -9.76
C PHE A 252 10.93 -11.25 -9.97
N GLU A 253 11.85 -11.33 -9.01
CA GLU A 253 12.91 -12.35 -9.01
C GLU A 253 12.35 -13.77 -8.95
N ARG A 254 11.39 -14.04 -8.05
CA ARG A 254 10.74 -15.36 -7.92
C ARG A 254 9.96 -15.76 -9.17
N GLN A 255 9.33 -14.80 -9.86
CA GLN A 255 8.64 -15.02 -11.13
C GLN A 255 9.59 -15.18 -12.32
N LYS A 256 10.91 -15.03 -12.12
CA LYS A 256 11.94 -15.05 -13.17
C LYS A 256 11.75 -13.96 -14.22
N THR A 257 11.25 -12.80 -13.79
CA THR A 257 11.04 -11.60 -14.60
C THR A 257 11.64 -10.40 -13.85
N PRO A 258 12.96 -10.39 -13.59
CA PRO A 258 13.59 -9.39 -12.73
C PRO A 258 13.46 -7.98 -13.31
N LEU A 259 13.26 -6.99 -12.44
CA LEU A 259 13.31 -5.58 -12.79
C LEU A 259 14.79 -5.13 -12.80
N LEU A 260 15.34 -4.88 -13.98
CA LEU A 260 16.76 -4.65 -14.20
C LEU A 260 17.20 -3.23 -13.85
N ASN A 261 16.29 -2.25 -13.96
CA ASN A 261 16.64 -0.83 -13.90
C ASN A 261 16.24 -0.14 -12.60
N THR A 262 15.33 -0.72 -11.82
CA THR A 262 14.73 -0.04 -10.65
C THR A 262 15.77 0.34 -9.59
N HIS A 263 16.80 -0.48 -9.35
CA HIS A 263 17.89 -0.13 -8.44
C HIS A 263 18.78 1.02 -8.94
N ARG A 264 18.85 1.22 -10.26
CA ARG A 264 19.63 2.30 -10.89
C ARG A 264 18.87 3.62 -10.90
N TYR A 265 17.54 3.55 -11.00
CA TYR A 265 16.64 4.70 -10.94
C TYR A 265 15.68 4.55 -9.76
N PRO A 266 16.17 4.69 -8.52
CA PRO A 266 15.40 4.34 -7.34
C PRO A 266 14.38 5.40 -6.91
N THR A 267 14.44 6.63 -7.44
CA THR A 267 13.63 7.77 -6.98
C THR A 267 13.01 8.53 -8.15
N VAL A 268 11.94 9.30 -7.90
CA VAL A 268 11.34 10.24 -8.87
C VAL A 268 12.39 11.09 -9.59
N ASN A 269 13.34 11.68 -8.85
CA ASN A 269 14.41 12.52 -9.41
C ASN A 269 15.34 11.76 -10.36
N SER A 270 15.65 10.50 -10.06
CA SER A 270 16.51 9.70 -10.93
C SER A 270 15.87 9.42 -12.30
N HIS A 271 14.53 9.35 -12.40
CA HIS A 271 13.83 9.25 -13.69
C HIS A 271 13.89 10.56 -14.50
N LEU A 272 13.84 11.72 -13.83
CA LEU A 272 14.03 13.02 -14.50
C LEU A 272 15.43 13.09 -15.13
N GLU A 273 16.46 12.78 -14.35
CA GLU A 273 17.86 12.77 -14.81
C GLU A 273 18.08 11.76 -15.94
N ARG A 274 17.42 10.59 -15.88
CA ARG A 274 17.46 9.56 -16.93
C ARG A 274 17.05 10.13 -18.28
N PHE A 275 15.91 10.82 -18.35
CA PHE A 275 15.44 11.44 -19.60
C PHE A 275 16.34 12.60 -20.05
N LEU A 276 16.69 13.52 -19.15
CA LEU A 276 17.54 14.67 -19.50
C LEU A 276 18.90 14.23 -20.07
N SER A 277 19.48 13.16 -19.54
CA SER A 277 20.77 12.61 -20.01
C SER A 277 20.73 12.00 -21.43
N THR A 278 19.54 11.80 -21.99
CA THR A 278 19.32 11.15 -23.30
C THR A 278 18.83 12.10 -24.39
N GLY A 279 18.73 13.40 -24.10
CA GLY A 279 18.45 14.44 -25.11
C GLY A 279 17.07 15.09 -25.00
N TRP A 280 16.19 14.56 -24.15
CA TRP A 280 14.92 15.19 -23.78
C TRP A 280 15.15 16.54 -23.09
N LYS A 281 14.23 17.49 -23.28
CA LYS A 281 14.47 18.90 -22.93
C LYS A 281 13.63 19.40 -21.75
N ALA A 282 12.43 18.85 -21.59
CA ALA A 282 11.57 19.09 -20.44
C ALA A 282 11.16 17.75 -19.83
N THR A 283 11.06 17.69 -18.50
CA THR A 283 10.70 16.46 -17.78
C THR A 283 9.85 16.80 -16.55
N ALA A 284 8.86 15.96 -16.27
CA ALA A 284 8.12 15.93 -15.01
C ALA A 284 8.02 14.48 -14.54
N CYS A 285 7.91 14.27 -13.24
CA CYS A 285 7.79 12.92 -12.70
C CYS A 285 7.02 13.02 -11.38
N LEU A 286 5.99 12.19 -11.25
CA LEU A 286 5.17 12.08 -10.06
C LEU A 286 5.21 10.64 -9.59
N SER A 287 5.21 10.43 -8.28
CA SER A 287 4.74 9.14 -7.77
C SER A 287 3.25 8.98 -8.13
N VAL A 288 2.78 7.75 -8.34
CA VAL A 288 1.35 7.53 -8.62
C VAL A 288 0.49 7.89 -7.39
N SER A 289 1.08 7.88 -6.19
CA SER A 289 0.46 8.38 -4.97
C SER A 289 0.19 9.89 -5.02
N GLU A 290 1.14 10.68 -5.53
CA GLU A 290 0.93 12.12 -5.76
C GLU A 290 -0.12 12.37 -6.83
N PHE A 291 -0.08 11.63 -7.94
CA PHE A 291 -1.12 11.69 -8.97
C PHE A 291 -2.51 11.43 -8.37
N TRP A 292 -2.67 10.34 -7.62
CA TRP A 292 -3.92 10.01 -6.94
C TRP A 292 -4.39 11.12 -6.01
N SER A 293 -3.47 11.65 -5.21
CA SER A 293 -3.80 12.61 -4.15
C SER A 293 -4.21 13.97 -4.71
N TYR A 294 -3.48 14.47 -5.71
CA TYR A 294 -3.58 15.87 -6.13
C TYR A 294 -4.17 16.09 -7.52
N PHE A 295 -4.14 15.08 -8.40
CA PHE A 295 -4.57 15.21 -9.80
C PHE A 295 -5.89 14.51 -10.08
N LEU A 296 -6.24 13.49 -9.30
CA LEU A 296 -7.53 12.81 -9.44
C LEU A 296 -8.65 13.67 -8.80
N PRO A 297 -9.70 14.05 -9.55
CA PRO A 297 -10.80 14.84 -8.99
C PRO A 297 -11.52 14.13 -7.85
N GLU A 298 -11.98 14.90 -6.85
CA GLU A 298 -12.72 14.35 -5.71
C GLU A 298 -14.00 13.59 -6.10
N GLU A 299 -14.72 14.06 -7.13
CA GLU A 299 -15.88 13.35 -7.67
C GLU A 299 -15.51 11.93 -8.16
N GLU A 300 -14.34 11.78 -8.77
CA GLU A 300 -13.89 10.50 -9.28
C GLU A 300 -13.42 9.58 -8.15
N LYS A 301 -12.77 10.12 -7.11
CA LYS A 301 -12.46 9.38 -5.88
C LYS A 301 -13.74 8.86 -5.21
N LEU A 302 -14.78 9.69 -5.10
CA LEU A 302 -16.09 9.31 -4.56
C LEU A 302 -16.74 8.20 -5.40
N ARG A 303 -16.71 8.32 -6.74
CA ARG A 303 -17.23 7.28 -7.64
C ARG A 303 -16.53 5.95 -7.40
N ILE A 304 -15.19 5.94 -7.32
CA ILE A 304 -14.39 4.74 -7.08
C ILE A 304 -14.71 4.12 -5.71
N ASN A 305 -14.89 4.96 -4.69
CA ASN A 305 -15.22 4.51 -3.34
C ASN A 305 -16.55 3.74 -3.28
N ALA A 306 -17.51 4.10 -4.14
CA ALA A 306 -18.80 3.44 -4.23
C ALA A 306 -18.81 2.10 -5.00
N LEU A 307 -17.73 1.75 -5.73
CA LEU A 307 -17.70 0.55 -6.58
C LEU A 307 -17.52 -0.75 -5.81
N GLU A 308 -16.55 -0.77 -4.90
CA GLU A 308 -16.21 -1.94 -4.10
C GLU A 308 -15.87 -1.55 -2.66
N PRO A 309 -16.32 -2.33 -1.67
CA PRO A 309 -15.94 -2.13 -0.27
C PRO A 309 -14.41 -2.25 -0.11
N PHE A 310 -13.80 -1.28 0.55
CA PHE A 310 -12.35 -1.14 0.61
C PHE A 310 -11.86 -0.61 1.96
N ASP A 311 -10.79 -1.19 2.50
CA ASP A 311 -10.22 -0.79 3.80
C ASP A 311 -8.72 -1.15 3.95
N GLU A 312 -8.04 -1.40 2.84
CA GLU A 312 -6.61 -1.74 2.74
C GLU A 312 -5.78 -0.48 2.39
N HIS A 313 -6.07 0.64 3.05
CA HIS A 313 -5.53 1.96 2.70
C HIS A 313 -4.00 2.05 2.76
N GLU A 314 -3.36 1.48 3.78
CA GLU A 314 -1.91 1.51 3.91
C GLU A 314 -1.23 0.80 2.73
N GLU A 315 -1.77 -0.36 2.36
CA GLU A 315 -1.23 -1.19 1.28
C GLU A 315 -1.43 -0.55 -0.08
N PHE A 316 -2.58 0.11 -0.27
CA PHE A 316 -2.86 0.84 -1.50
C PHE A 316 -1.92 2.02 -1.67
N VAL A 317 -1.70 2.82 -0.62
CA VAL A 317 -0.77 3.95 -0.66
C VAL A 317 0.66 3.46 -0.91
N GLU A 318 1.12 2.43 -0.21
CA GLU A 318 2.44 1.83 -0.47
C GLU A 318 2.55 1.32 -1.91
N ASN A 319 1.52 0.67 -2.44
CA ASN A 319 1.51 0.27 -3.84
C ASN A 319 1.67 1.47 -4.79
N LEU A 320 0.92 2.56 -4.60
CA LEU A 320 1.01 3.72 -5.48
C LEU A 320 2.35 4.48 -5.36
N ARG A 321 2.99 4.46 -4.20
CA ARG A 321 4.32 5.08 -4.00
C ARG A 321 5.43 4.34 -4.71
N HIS A 322 5.25 3.07 -4.99
CA HIS A 322 6.24 2.22 -5.67
C HIS A 322 6.09 2.21 -7.19
N TYR A 323 5.30 3.13 -7.75
CA TYR A 323 5.21 3.39 -9.18
C TYR A 323 5.31 4.89 -9.46
N VAL A 324 5.86 5.23 -10.62
CA VAL A 324 5.98 6.61 -11.12
C VAL A 324 5.23 6.79 -12.43
N LEU A 325 4.76 8.02 -12.64
CA LEU A 325 4.39 8.58 -13.94
C LEU A 325 5.51 9.55 -14.33
N ALA A 326 6.46 9.10 -15.14
CA ALA A 326 7.59 9.89 -15.61
C ALA A 326 7.33 10.39 -17.04
N LEU A 327 7.39 11.70 -17.22
CA LEU A 327 7.11 12.40 -18.47
C LEU A 327 8.36 13.09 -18.99
N ALA A 328 8.54 13.09 -20.31
CA ALA A 328 9.59 13.85 -20.98
C ALA A 328 9.08 14.43 -22.29
N ALA A 329 9.53 15.63 -22.65
CA ALA A 329 9.11 16.29 -23.88
C ALA A 329 10.27 16.90 -24.69
N THR A 330 10.03 17.01 -25.99
CA THR A 330 10.77 17.79 -27.00
C THR A 330 9.80 18.75 -27.71
N GLY A 331 10.33 19.86 -28.25
CA GLY A 331 9.56 20.80 -29.07
C GLY A 331 8.37 21.42 -28.35
N ASP A 332 7.25 21.57 -29.05
CA ASP A 332 6.06 22.27 -28.56
C ASP A 332 5.29 21.49 -27.47
N CYS A 333 5.68 20.24 -27.17
CA CYS A 333 5.06 19.44 -26.10
C CYS A 333 5.48 19.86 -24.68
N PHE A 334 6.28 20.92 -24.53
CA PHE A 334 6.75 21.41 -23.22
C PHE A 334 5.63 21.88 -22.31
N ASP A 335 4.59 22.50 -22.86
CA ASP A 335 3.50 23.09 -22.07
C ASP A 335 2.75 22.02 -21.26
N ILE A 336 2.66 20.79 -21.78
CA ILE A 336 2.04 19.66 -21.08
C ILE A 336 2.83 19.30 -19.81
N ILE A 337 4.16 19.37 -19.85
CA ILE A 337 5.03 18.98 -18.72
C ILE A 337 4.76 19.84 -17.48
N GLU A 338 4.48 21.13 -17.68
CA GLU A 338 4.22 22.07 -16.58
C GLU A 338 2.97 21.69 -15.77
N ASN A 339 1.98 21.07 -16.41
CA ASN A 339 0.76 20.63 -15.75
C ASN A 339 1.00 19.49 -14.76
N TYR A 340 2.10 18.72 -14.89
CA TYR A 340 2.36 17.52 -14.10
C TYR A 340 3.55 17.67 -13.14
N ARG A 341 3.90 18.91 -12.79
CA ARG A 341 4.86 19.16 -11.71
C ARG A 341 4.21 18.88 -10.35
N SER A 342 5.00 18.38 -9.40
CA SER A 342 4.49 18.16 -8.04
C SER A 342 3.94 19.49 -7.47
N PRO A 343 2.72 19.51 -6.92
CA PRO A 343 2.11 20.71 -6.37
C PRO A 343 2.73 21.14 -5.04
N LEU A 344 3.58 20.30 -4.45
CA LEU A 344 4.37 20.65 -3.29
C LEU A 344 5.36 21.75 -3.72
N SER A 345 5.28 22.91 -3.09
CA SER A 345 6.13 24.05 -3.46
C SER A 345 7.61 23.69 -3.40
N ASP A 346 8.47 24.35 -4.19
CA ASP A 346 9.93 24.21 -4.06
C ASP A 346 10.41 24.42 -2.62
N GLN A 347 9.71 25.26 -1.84
CA GLN A 347 9.96 25.42 -0.41
C GLN A 347 9.52 24.22 0.43
N GLU A 348 8.43 23.54 0.11
CA GLU A 348 8.01 22.30 0.78
C GLU A 348 8.85 21.11 0.37
N LEU A 349 9.30 21.02 -0.89
CA LEU A 349 10.27 20.05 -1.38
C LEU A 349 11.67 20.31 -0.79
N ALA A 350 12.09 21.58 -0.66
CA ALA A 350 13.34 21.96 -0.01
C ALA A 350 13.29 21.77 1.51
N LYS A 351 12.17 22.12 2.17
CA LYS A 351 11.94 21.79 3.58
C LYS A 351 11.87 20.28 3.77
N ALA A 352 11.23 19.53 2.87
CA ALA A 352 11.19 18.06 2.90
C ALA A 352 12.58 17.45 2.72
N SER A 353 13.41 18.01 1.83
CA SER A 353 14.80 17.61 1.63
C SER A 353 15.66 17.95 2.85
N GLN A 354 15.48 19.13 3.45
CA GLN A 354 16.13 19.51 4.72
C GLN A 354 15.66 18.66 5.91
N ARG A 355 14.39 18.23 5.93
CA ARG A 355 13.80 17.32 6.92
C ARG A 355 14.20 15.86 6.70
N ALA A 356 14.37 15.42 5.46
CA ALA A 356 14.98 14.14 5.13
C ALA A 356 16.48 14.12 5.47
N ALA A 357 17.12 15.30 5.42
CA ALA A 357 18.45 15.53 5.98
C ALA A 357 18.45 15.77 7.50
N ALA A 358 17.29 15.70 8.19
CA ALA A 358 17.29 15.61 9.64
C ALA A 358 18.11 14.38 10.03
N GLU A 359 18.90 14.49 11.10
CA GLU A 359 19.75 13.41 11.58
C GLU A 359 18.89 12.22 12.02
N VAL A 360 18.55 11.34 11.08
CA VAL A 360 17.91 10.05 11.36
C VAL A 360 18.98 9.16 11.97
N SER A 361 18.90 8.98 13.28
CA SER A 361 19.84 8.13 14.01
C SER A 361 19.43 6.67 13.89
N ASP A 362 20.40 5.78 13.75
CA ASP A 362 20.13 4.34 13.78
C ASP A 362 19.90 3.89 15.24
N VAL A 363 18.85 3.11 15.46
CA VAL A 363 18.55 2.47 16.75
C VAL A 363 18.43 0.97 16.56
N ALA A 364 19.01 0.19 17.48
CA ALA A 364 18.91 -1.26 17.41
C ALA A 364 17.50 -1.73 17.79
N ALA A 365 16.85 -2.45 16.87
CA ALA A 365 15.65 -3.22 17.15
C ALA A 365 16.08 -4.57 17.74
N VAL A 366 15.64 -4.86 18.97
CA VAL A 366 16.02 -6.11 19.63
C VAL A 366 14.91 -7.13 19.42
N PRO A 367 15.18 -8.28 18.78
CA PRO A 367 14.20 -9.35 18.65
C PRO A 367 13.72 -9.79 20.02
N VAL A 368 12.42 -10.02 20.15
CA VAL A 368 11.80 -10.51 21.40
C VAL A 368 12.15 -11.99 21.67
N SER A 369 12.84 -12.68 20.75
CA SER A 369 13.15 -14.11 20.86
C SER A 369 13.94 -14.47 22.12
N ASP A 370 13.45 -15.49 22.83
CA ASP A 370 14.07 -16.11 24.00
C ASP A 370 15.49 -16.61 23.66
N ARG A 371 16.45 -16.39 24.57
CA ARG A 371 17.83 -16.81 24.32
C ARG A 371 17.87 -18.33 24.19
N ARG A 372 18.58 -18.80 23.16
CA ARG A 372 19.29 -20.10 23.14
C ARG A 372 19.80 -20.42 24.56
N GLN A 373 19.16 -21.31 25.29
CA GLN A 373 19.80 -21.92 26.46
C GLN A 373 20.67 -23.07 25.95
N ALA A 374 21.98 -22.95 26.14
CA ALA A 374 22.85 -24.10 26.09
C ALA A 374 22.50 -25.01 27.27
N VAL A 375 21.65 -26.01 27.05
CA VAL A 375 21.54 -27.15 27.98
C VAL A 375 22.60 -28.16 27.52
N ASN A 376 23.63 -28.37 28.34
CA ASN A 376 24.70 -29.35 28.10
C ASN A 376 25.53 -29.14 26.81
N GLY A 377 25.72 -27.89 26.36
CA GLY A 377 26.66 -27.58 25.27
C GLY A 377 26.17 -27.94 23.86
N VAL A 378 24.90 -28.27 23.68
CA VAL A 378 24.28 -28.43 22.36
C VAL A 378 23.38 -27.22 22.08
N VAL A 379 23.72 -26.46 21.04
CA VAL A 379 22.87 -25.39 20.50
C VAL A 379 21.90 -26.06 19.52
N SER A 380 20.58 -25.93 19.73
CA SER A 380 19.62 -26.34 18.71
C SER A 380 19.57 -25.28 17.60
N ASP A 381 19.70 -25.72 16.34
CA ASP A 381 19.60 -24.88 15.14
C ASP A 381 18.15 -24.52 14.75
N ASP A 382 17.16 -24.76 15.62
CA ASP A 382 15.76 -24.51 15.28
C ASP A 382 15.45 -23.01 15.16
N PRO A 383 14.85 -22.56 14.04
CA PRO A 383 14.47 -21.16 13.84
C PRO A 383 13.38 -20.75 14.83
N ALA A 384 13.44 -19.51 15.32
CA ALA A 384 12.40 -18.95 16.19
C ALA A 384 11.02 -19.06 15.52
N PRO A 385 9.96 -19.45 16.23
CA PRO A 385 8.66 -19.67 15.60
C PRO A 385 8.11 -18.35 15.02
N GLU A 386 7.70 -18.37 13.75
CA GLU A 386 7.20 -17.19 13.05
C GLU A 386 5.98 -16.58 13.76
N PHE A 387 5.93 -15.25 13.87
CA PHE A 387 4.77 -14.50 14.37
C PHE A 387 4.02 -13.87 13.20
N GLY A 388 3.11 -14.61 12.55
CA GLY A 388 2.42 -14.10 11.35
C GLY A 388 1.02 -13.56 11.64
N LEU A 389 0.88 -12.30 12.06
CA LEU A 389 -0.44 -11.67 12.31
C LEU A 389 -0.53 -10.23 11.77
N LEU A 390 -1.64 -9.92 11.09
CA LEU A 390 -1.96 -8.58 10.56
C LEU A 390 -3.25 -8.04 11.18
N GLY A 391 -3.28 -6.73 11.49
CA GLY A 391 -4.51 -6.03 11.87
C GLY A 391 -5.16 -6.52 13.18
N HIS A 392 -4.37 -7.18 14.03
CA HIS A 392 -4.74 -7.57 15.38
C HIS A 392 -4.70 -6.35 16.32
N ALA A 393 -5.27 -6.48 17.51
CA ALA A 393 -5.11 -5.51 18.59
C ALA A 393 -4.41 -6.16 19.79
N SER A 394 -3.71 -5.36 20.58
CA SER A 394 -2.93 -5.85 21.70
C SER A 394 -3.08 -4.99 22.94
N THR A 395 -3.11 -5.59 24.13
CA THR A 395 -3.06 -4.86 25.40
C THR A 395 -2.36 -5.66 26.49
N GLU A 396 -2.13 -5.04 27.66
CA GLU A 396 -1.58 -5.68 28.84
C GLU A 396 -2.66 -5.85 29.92
N VAL A 397 -2.77 -7.05 30.50
CA VAL A 397 -3.60 -7.33 31.68
C VAL A 397 -2.72 -7.73 32.86
N LYS A 398 -3.14 -7.38 34.07
CA LYS A 398 -2.42 -7.74 35.30
C LYS A 398 -3.26 -8.74 36.10
N LEU A 399 -2.72 -9.95 36.23
CA LEU A 399 -3.25 -11.05 37.03
C LEU A 399 -2.57 -11.06 38.40
N LEU A 400 -3.29 -11.47 39.43
CA LEU A 400 -2.73 -11.63 40.78
C LEU A 400 -2.53 -13.12 41.06
N LYS A 401 -1.35 -13.47 41.56
CA LYS A 401 -1.05 -14.78 42.13
C LYS A 401 -1.62 -14.85 43.56
N SER A 402 -1.83 -16.07 44.04
CA SER A 402 -2.21 -16.42 45.40
C SER A 402 -1.20 -15.92 46.43
N SER A 403 0.07 -15.77 46.02
CA SER A 403 1.15 -15.18 46.80
C SER A 403 1.05 -13.65 46.99
N GLY A 404 0.13 -12.98 46.28
CA GLY A 404 0.03 -11.52 46.21
C GLY A 404 0.95 -10.86 45.19
N GLU A 405 1.84 -11.63 44.55
CA GLU A 405 2.65 -11.19 43.42
C GLU A 405 1.77 -11.02 42.16
N SER A 406 2.13 -10.12 41.26
CA SER A 406 1.36 -9.89 40.04
C SER A 406 2.06 -10.35 38.77
N VAL A 407 1.26 -10.85 37.84
CA VAL A 407 1.64 -11.39 36.53
C VAL A 407 1.01 -10.51 35.44
N HIS A 408 1.84 -9.77 34.71
CA HIS A 408 1.53 -8.96 33.54
C HIS A 408 1.53 -9.72 32.21
N VAL A 409 0.37 -9.87 31.61
CA VAL A 409 0.14 -10.69 30.41
C VAL A 409 -0.19 -9.80 29.24
N VAL A 410 0.55 -9.95 28.13
CA VAL A 410 0.22 -9.26 26.87
C VAL A 410 -0.81 -10.10 26.12
N VAL A 411 -2.01 -9.56 25.93
CA VAL A 411 -3.11 -10.22 25.22
C VAL A 411 -3.17 -9.70 23.79
N LEU A 412 -3.27 -10.63 22.83
CA LEU A 412 -3.56 -10.32 21.43
C LEU A 412 -4.95 -10.81 21.07
N VAL A 413 -5.69 -9.97 20.37
CA VAL A 413 -7.05 -10.28 19.95
C VAL A 413 -7.17 -10.08 18.45
N GLY A 414 -7.84 -11.03 17.79
CA GLY A 414 -8.17 -10.98 16.37
C GLY A 414 -6.96 -10.95 15.44
N GLY A 415 -7.13 -10.30 14.29
CA GLY A 415 -6.15 -10.25 13.21
C GLY A 415 -6.30 -11.36 12.18
N VAL A 416 -5.56 -11.24 11.08
CA VAL A 416 -5.45 -12.25 10.03
C VAL A 416 -4.14 -13.01 10.24
N PRO A 417 -4.18 -14.33 10.52
CA PRO A 417 -2.97 -15.13 10.65
C PRO A 417 -2.39 -15.53 9.28
N LYS A 418 -1.07 -15.72 9.23
CA LYS A 418 -0.38 -16.34 8.09
C LYS A 418 -0.91 -17.76 7.90
N GLN A 419 -1.61 -18.01 6.78
CA GLN A 419 -2.09 -19.34 6.44
C GLN A 419 -0.91 -20.19 5.95
N HIS A 420 -0.56 -21.26 6.67
CA HIS A 420 0.26 -22.32 6.08
C HIS A 420 -0.61 -23.11 5.08
N GLU A 421 0.00 -23.49 3.96
CA GLU A 421 -0.54 -24.34 2.92
C GLU A 421 -1.53 -25.40 3.45
N GLY A 422 -2.81 -25.28 3.09
CA GLY A 422 -3.79 -26.37 3.19
C GLY A 422 -4.29 -26.79 4.58
N LYS A 423 -3.79 -26.24 5.68
CA LYS A 423 -4.37 -26.41 7.03
C LYS A 423 -4.13 -25.12 7.80
N ILE A 424 -5.14 -24.66 8.54
CA ILE A 424 -4.90 -23.81 9.70
C ILE A 424 -3.99 -24.66 10.60
N VAL A 425 -2.67 -24.53 10.44
CA VAL A 425 -1.69 -25.28 11.24
C VAL A 425 -1.70 -24.58 12.57
N CYS A 426 -2.51 -25.14 13.42
CA CYS A 426 -2.70 -24.66 14.74
C CYS A 426 -2.48 -26.00 15.48
N GLY A 427 -1.22 -26.08 15.88
CA GLY A 427 -0.60 -27.32 16.31
C GLY A 427 -1.11 -27.65 17.69
N ASP A 428 -1.31 -28.93 17.94
CA ASP A 428 -1.65 -29.46 19.26
C ASP A 428 -0.51 -29.27 20.26
N GLY A 429 -0.40 -28.06 20.76
CA GLY A 429 0.52 -27.68 21.82
C GLY A 429 -0.04 -28.13 23.15
N LYS A 430 0.33 -29.34 23.56
CA LYS A 430 0.14 -29.76 24.95
C LYS A 430 1.06 -28.98 25.87
N ILE A 431 0.51 -28.59 27.01
CA ILE A 431 1.25 -28.03 28.14
C ILE A 431 2.19 -29.11 28.67
N VAL A 432 3.50 -28.90 28.57
CA VAL A 432 4.52 -29.66 29.31
C VAL A 432 5.17 -28.69 30.28
N CYS A 433 4.65 -28.65 31.50
CA CYS A 433 5.48 -28.34 32.65
C CYS A 433 6.18 -29.66 33.01
N GLY A 434 7.51 -29.73 32.87
CA GLY A 434 8.27 -30.83 33.49
C GLY A 434 7.99 -30.82 35.01
N ASP A 435 7.77 -31.92 35.70
CA ASP A 435 7.85 -33.34 35.35
C ASP A 435 6.57 -34.07 35.78
N GLY A 436 6.04 -34.92 34.91
CA GLY A 436 4.91 -35.82 35.20
C GLY A 436 4.07 -36.22 33.97
N ASP A 437 4.69 -36.86 32.98
CA ASP A 437 4.17 -37.78 31.91
C ASP A 437 2.91 -37.42 31.05
N GLY A 438 3.10 -37.38 29.71
CA GLY A 438 2.22 -36.88 28.60
C GLY A 438 0.87 -37.61 28.29
N VAL A 439 0.00 -37.19 27.33
CA VAL A 439 0.04 -37.19 25.82
C VAL A 439 -1.02 -36.22 25.17
N CYS A 440 -0.68 -35.54 24.04
CA CYS A 440 -1.33 -34.39 23.35
C CYS A 440 -2.42 -34.79 22.33
N GLY A 441 -3.35 -33.89 21.91
CA GLY A 441 -4.00 -33.92 20.57
C GLY A 441 -5.46 -33.41 20.40
N ASP A 442 -5.62 -32.32 19.62
CA ASP A 442 -6.63 -31.85 18.62
C ASP A 442 -7.45 -30.54 18.87
N GLY A 443 -6.89 -29.35 18.53
CA GLY A 443 -7.61 -28.20 17.89
C GLY A 443 -7.65 -26.77 18.52
N ASP A 444 -6.68 -25.90 18.18
CA ASP A 444 -6.67 -24.46 17.79
C ASP A 444 -7.28 -23.25 18.53
N GLY A 445 -6.51 -22.19 18.95
CA GLY A 445 -6.92 -20.74 19.07
C GLY A 445 -6.50 -19.78 20.27
N VAL A 446 -5.28 -19.18 20.25
CA VAL A 446 -4.69 -17.91 20.85
C VAL A 446 -4.62 -17.61 22.39
N CYS A 447 -3.40 -17.66 22.99
CA CYS A 447 -2.94 -16.99 24.25
C CYS A 447 -1.61 -16.26 23.95
N LEU A 448 -1.20 -15.35 24.81
CA LEU A 448 0.20 -14.99 25.13
C LEU A 448 0.12 -14.51 26.59
N MET A 449 0.70 -15.10 27.65
CA MET A 449 2.07 -15.41 28.12
C MET A 449 2.95 -14.25 28.61
N HIS A 450 3.47 -14.44 29.83
CA HIS A 450 4.13 -13.47 30.72
C HIS A 450 5.65 -13.39 30.53
N ASP A 451 6.16 -12.26 31.00
CA ASP A 451 7.54 -11.81 31.20
C ASP A 451 8.24 -11.35 29.94
N LEU A 452 8.31 -10.04 29.79
CA LEU A 452 9.13 -9.39 28.80
C LEU A 452 10.59 -9.40 29.29
N GLY A 453 11.09 -10.55 29.68
CA GLY A 453 12.49 -10.82 29.92
C GLY A 453 12.98 -11.87 28.92
N PRO A 454 14.28 -12.18 28.89
CA PRO A 454 14.78 -13.31 28.12
C PRO A 454 14.20 -14.61 28.71
N GLY A 455 13.08 -15.08 28.15
CA GLY A 455 12.35 -16.25 28.65
C GLY A 455 10.97 -16.55 28.04
N MET A 456 10.60 -16.01 26.86
CA MET A 456 9.20 -16.01 26.40
C MET A 456 8.71 -17.37 25.87
N ASN A 457 8.00 -18.09 26.74
CA ASN A 457 7.11 -19.17 26.34
C ASN A 457 5.84 -18.61 25.65
N ARG A 458 5.24 -19.39 24.74
CA ARG A 458 3.94 -19.09 24.09
C ARG A 458 2.89 -20.08 24.57
N ILE A 459 1.71 -19.62 24.98
CA ILE A 459 0.56 -20.51 25.25
C ILE A 459 -0.39 -20.32 24.07
N TRP A 460 -0.80 -21.41 23.46
CA TRP A 460 -2.01 -21.54 22.66
C TRP A 460 -3.23 -21.49 23.59
N ILE A 461 -4.18 -20.53 23.56
CA ILE A 461 -5.55 -20.92 23.97
C ILE A 461 -6.17 -21.66 22.79
N SER A 462 -7.32 -22.29 22.96
CA SER A 462 -8.06 -22.92 21.87
C SER A 462 -9.40 -22.21 21.66
N SER A 463 -9.80 -22.01 20.41
CA SER A 463 -11.13 -21.71 19.89
C SER A 463 -12.21 -22.66 20.39
N ALA A 464 -11.86 -23.87 20.84
CA ALA A 464 -12.76 -24.75 21.57
C ALA A 464 -13.16 -24.20 22.95
N GLN A 465 -12.36 -23.29 23.52
CA GLN A 465 -12.65 -22.54 24.75
C GLN A 465 -13.28 -21.16 24.50
N LEU A 466 -13.26 -20.66 23.26
CA LEU A 466 -14.02 -19.46 22.91
C LEU A 466 -15.52 -19.79 22.93
N ASP A 467 -16.27 -18.99 23.69
CA ASP A 467 -17.72 -18.99 23.60
C ASP A 467 -18.15 -18.86 22.12
N LYS A 468 -19.26 -19.52 21.74
CA LYS A 468 -19.80 -19.58 20.37
C LYS A 468 -20.10 -18.18 19.78
N THR A 469 -19.94 -17.13 20.57
CA THR A 469 -20.18 -15.72 20.32
C THR A 469 -19.05 -14.99 19.57
N LEU A 470 -17.77 -15.41 19.67
CA LEU A 470 -16.59 -14.79 19.02
C LEU A 470 -15.98 -15.68 17.90
N LYS A 471 -16.81 -16.30 17.06
CA LYS A 471 -16.37 -17.30 16.06
C LYS A 471 -15.60 -16.76 14.85
N ARG A 472 -15.58 -15.44 14.62
CA ARG A 472 -14.94 -14.83 13.45
C ARG A 472 -13.90 -13.82 13.92
N SER A 473 -12.70 -13.90 13.35
CA SER A 473 -11.62 -12.98 13.71
C SER A 473 -11.99 -11.54 13.34
N LEU A 474 -11.80 -10.63 14.29
CA LEU A 474 -11.97 -9.20 14.07
C LEU A 474 -10.65 -8.60 13.62
N VAL A 475 -10.71 -7.64 12.70
CA VAL A 475 -9.59 -6.76 12.35
C VAL A 475 -9.99 -5.31 12.62
N GLN A 476 -8.99 -4.45 12.83
CA GLN A 476 -9.21 -3.01 13.03
C GLN A 476 -10.18 -2.68 14.19
N HIS A 477 -10.22 -3.56 15.18
CA HIS A 477 -10.97 -3.41 16.42
C HIS A 477 -10.06 -2.81 17.49
N ALA A 478 -10.65 -2.27 18.55
CA ALA A 478 -9.91 -1.78 19.69
C ALA A 478 -9.99 -2.79 20.85
N VAL A 479 -8.88 -2.89 21.58
CA VAL A 479 -8.79 -3.64 22.83
C VAL A 479 -8.28 -2.71 23.92
N VAL A 480 -9.06 -2.57 24.99
CA VAL A 480 -8.75 -1.65 26.09
C VAL A 480 -8.80 -2.39 27.42
N PRO A 481 -7.80 -2.25 28.30
CA PRO A 481 -7.83 -2.87 29.61
C PRO A 481 -8.76 -2.08 30.54
N HIS A 482 -9.44 -2.78 31.45
CA HIS A 482 -10.29 -2.12 32.44
C HIS A 482 -9.43 -1.36 33.47
N SER A 483 -9.81 -0.13 33.79
CA SER A 483 -9.01 0.79 34.60
C SER A 483 -8.91 0.39 36.08
N THR A 484 -9.91 -0.28 36.64
CA THR A 484 -9.89 -0.83 38.01
C THR A 484 -9.75 -2.37 38.04
N LEU A 485 -10.56 -3.10 37.27
CA LEU A 485 -10.50 -4.56 37.13
C LEU A 485 -9.29 -4.98 36.29
N ARG A 486 -8.11 -4.98 36.91
CA ARG A 486 -6.80 -5.23 36.27
C ARG A 486 -6.69 -6.52 35.43
N ASN A 487 -7.59 -7.48 35.66
CA ASN A 487 -7.66 -8.75 34.96
C ASN A 487 -8.72 -8.78 33.84
N THR A 488 -9.31 -7.64 33.45
CA THR A 488 -10.41 -7.56 32.49
C THR A 488 -10.06 -6.64 31.33
N ILE A 489 -10.49 -6.98 30.12
CA ILE A 489 -10.40 -6.12 28.92
C ILE A 489 -11.78 -5.97 28.28
N PHE A 490 -11.97 -4.87 27.55
CA PHE A 490 -13.05 -4.71 26.60
C PHE A 490 -12.54 -4.83 25.16
N ILE A 491 -13.36 -5.44 24.30
CA ILE A 491 -13.17 -5.53 22.86
C ILE A 491 -14.35 -4.82 22.22
N THR A 492 -14.08 -3.85 21.34
CA THR A 492 -15.13 -3.06 20.67
C THR A 492 -14.73 -2.67 19.25
N GLY A 493 -15.72 -2.37 18.43
CA GLY A 493 -15.53 -1.95 17.05
C GLY A 493 -14.86 -3.01 16.18
N GLY A 494 -14.32 -2.55 15.05
CA GLY A 494 -13.70 -3.40 14.03
C GLY A 494 -14.72 -4.22 13.26
N ARG A 495 -14.25 -5.22 12.51
CA ARG A 495 -15.07 -5.90 11.51
C ARG A 495 -14.55 -7.30 11.16
N THR A 496 -15.40 -8.07 10.49
CA THR A 496 -15.03 -9.37 9.88
C THR A 496 -14.87 -9.30 8.36
N SER A 497 -15.44 -8.26 7.74
CA SER A 497 -15.26 -7.86 6.33
C SER A 497 -15.59 -6.37 6.23
N PRO A 498 -15.21 -5.66 5.16
CA PRO A 498 -15.55 -4.24 4.99
C PRO A 498 -17.04 -3.93 5.19
N LEU A 499 -17.93 -4.86 4.80
CA LEU A 499 -19.40 -4.73 4.91
C LEU A 499 -20.00 -5.34 6.20
N ALA A 500 -19.17 -5.86 7.11
CA ALA A 500 -19.62 -6.58 8.30
C ALA A 500 -18.95 -6.03 9.57
N PRO A 501 -19.33 -4.82 10.03
CA PRO A 501 -18.84 -4.22 11.25
C PRO A 501 -19.31 -5.00 12.49
N ASN A 502 -18.51 -4.92 13.56
CA ASN A 502 -18.85 -5.48 14.85
C ASN A 502 -19.60 -4.45 15.70
N LEU A 503 -20.85 -4.78 16.03
CA LEU A 503 -21.79 -3.90 16.74
C LEU A 503 -21.94 -4.23 18.23
N VAL A 504 -20.96 -4.97 18.76
CA VAL A 504 -21.03 -5.58 20.09
C VAL A 504 -19.74 -5.29 20.84
N VAL A 505 -19.89 -4.97 22.12
CA VAL A 505 -18.79 -4.93 23.09
C VAL A 505 -18.69 -6.29 23.77
N TYR A 506 -17.47 -6.80 23.87
CA TYR A 506 -17.16 -7.99 24.67
C TYR A 506 -16.32 -7.57 25.86
N ALA A 507 -16.55 -8.20 27.01
CA ALA A 507 -15.65 -8.14 28.15
C ALA A 507 -15.00 -9.51 28.29
N VAL A 508 -13.67 -9.53 28.43
CA VAL A 508 -12.91 -10.75 28.65
C VAL A 508 -12.23 -10.64 30.00
N GLU A 509 -12.62 -11.51 30.92
CA GLU A 509 -12.08 -11.59 32.28
C GLU A 509 -11.07 -12.73 32.33
N PHE A 510 -9.85 -12.44 32.78
CA PHE A 510 -8.74 -13.38 32.87
C PHE A 510 -8.52 -13.82 34.32
N SER A 511 -8.05 -15.06 34.49
CA SER A 511 -7.65 -15.63 35.78
C SER A 511 -6.44 -16.54 35.60
N LEU A 512 -5.63 -16.64 36.65
CA LEU A 512 -4.47 -17.53 36.65
C LEU A 512 -4.81 -18.82 37.40
N ASP A 513 -4.67 -19.96 36.73
CA ASP A 513 -4.66 -21.28 37.36
C ASP A 513 -3.20 -21.65 37.66
N GLU A 514 -2.74 -21.29 38.85
CA GLU A 514 -1.36 -21.52 39.31
C GLU A 514 -1.00 -23.00 39.40
N VAL A 515 -1.97 -23.88 39.67
CA VAL A 515 -1.74 -25.32 39.80
C VAL A 515 -1.35 -25.91 38.44
N ARG A 516 -1.97 -25.42 37.37
CA ARG A 516 -1.71 -25.88 35.99
C ARG A 516 -0.77 -24.97 35.21
N GLY A 517 -0.39 -23.82 35.77
CA GLY A 517 0.41 -22.81 35.08
C GLY A 517 -0.28 -22.20 33.86
N VAL A 518 -1.63 -22.18 33.82
CA VAL A 518 -2.39 -21.69 32.67
C VAL A 518 -3.20 -20.44 33.00
N VAL A 519 -3.35 -19.56 32.01
CA VAL A 519 -4.30 -18.45 32.07
C VAL A 519 -5.64 -18.95 31.53
N ARG A 520 -6.70 -18.79 32.32
CA ARG A 520 -8.08 -19.03 31.91
C ARG A 520 -8.75 -17.69 31.62
N PHE A 521 -9.77 -17.70 30.76
CA PHE A 521 -10.61 -16.54 30.56
C PHE A 521 -12.09 -16.91 30.51
N SER A 522 -12.93 -15.90 30.71
CA SER A 522 -14.36 -15.95 30.40
C SER A 522 -14.74 -14.74 29.57
N VAL A 523 -15.71 -14.92 28.66
CA VAL A 523 -16.20 -13.85 27.78
C VAL A 523 -17.64 -13.53 28.17
N LYS A 524 -17.92 -12.24 28.39
CA LYS A 524 -19.27 -11.70 28.53
C LYS A 524 -19.58 -10.85 27.31
N LYS A 525 -20.74 -11.11 26.70
CA LYS A 525 -21.20 -10.41 25.51
C LYS A 525 -22.22 -9.33 25.89
N GLY A 526 -21.97 -8.09 25.49
CA GLY A 526 -22.92 -7.00 25.66
C GLY A 526 -24.08 -7.03 24.65
N PRO A 527 -25.11 -6.20 24.85
CA PRO A 527 -26.17 -6.03 23.86
C PRO A 527 -25.60 -5.47 22.55
N LYS A 528 -26.25 -5.82 21.42
CA LYS A 528 -25.99 -5.10 20.17
C LYS A 528 -26.41 -3.65 20.35
N THR A 529 -25.54 -2.71 20.02
CA THR A 529 -25.84 -1.29 20.16
C THR A 529 -25.81 -0.58 18.81
N ALA A 530 -26.78 0.30 18.60
CA ALA A 530 -26.79 1.17 17.43
C ALA A 530 -25.70 2.26 17.50
N LEU A 531 -25.15 2.54 18.68
CA LEU A 531 -24.03 3.46 18.87
C LEU A 531 -22.75 3.01 18.14
N LEU A 532 -22.62 1.70 17.91
CA LEU A 532 -21.57 1.10 17.08
C LEU A 532 -22.05 0.82 15.65
N ASN A 533 -23.37 0.95 15.41
CA ASN A 533 -24.05 0.79 14.12
C ASN A 533 -24.44 2.17 13.59
N SER A 534 -23.45 3.00 13.30
CA SER A 534 -23.71 4.02 12.32
C SER A 534 -23.92 3.30 10.97
N GLU A 535 -24.83 3.78 10.13
CA GLU A 535 -24.77 3.54 8.69
C GLU A 535 -23.39 3.94 8.09
N GLN A 536 -22.54 4.56 8.93
CA GLN A 536 -21.16 5.01 8.76
C GLN A 536 -20.10 4.04 9.32
N GLY A 537 -20.44 2.80 9.69
CA GLY A 537 -19.56 1.71 10.16
C GLY A 537 -18.29 2.13 10.92
N SER A 538 -18.25 1.95 12.25
CA SER A 538 -17.04 2.19 13.06
C SER A 538 -15.95 1.15 12.75
N ILE A 539 -15.23 1.38 11.64
CA ILE A 539 -14.11 0.61 11.13
C ILE A 539 -12.84 1.37 11.55
N ARG A 540 -11.87 0.68 12.17
CA ARG A 540 -10.61 1.25 12.71
C ARG A 540 -10.78 2.16 13.94
N CYS A 541 -11.36 1.63 15.02
CA CYS A 541 -11.41 2.35 16.30
C CYS A 541 -10.07 2.27 17.04
N GLN A 542 -9.69 3.34 17.73
CA GLN A 542 -8.71 3.31 18.81
C GLN A 542 -9.45 3.38 20.15
N ALA A 543 -8.96 2.73 21.21
CA ALA A 543 -9.53 2.86 22.55
C ALA A 543 -8.42 2.93 23.59
N LEU A 544 -8.58 3.83 24.57
CA LEU A 544 -7.62 4.10 25.63
C LEU A 544 -8.30 3.99 27.01
N PRO A 545 -7.62 3.46 28.04
CA PRO A 545 -8.18 3.39 29.38
C PRO A 545 -8.02 4.74 30.09
N LEU A 546 -9.08 5.53 30.21
CA LEU A 546 -9.08 6.76 31.00
C LEU A 546 -9.33 6.44 32.48
N ALA A 547 -8.67 7.19 33.37
CA ALA A 547 -8.85 7.01 34.82
C ALA A 547 -9.84 8.04 35.37
N ASP A 548 -10.87 7.55 36.07
CA ASP A 548 -11.82 8.35 36.85
C ASP A 548 -11.81 7.93 38.33
N ASP A 549 -12.21 8.87 39.20
CA ASP A 549 -12.43 8.66 40.65
C ASP A 549 -13.68 7.82 40.94
N VAL A 550 -14.42 7.39 39.91
CA VAL A 550 -15.66 6.61 40.00
C VAL A 550 -15.46 5.34 39.17
N ASP A 551 -16.00 4.21 39.61
CA ASP A 551 -15.85 2.86 39.02
C ASP A 551 -16.30 2.69 37.54
N VAL A 552 -16.46 3.78 36.78
CA VAL A 552 -16.87 3.83 35.37
C VAL A 552 -15.62 3.99 34.49
N ASN A 553 -15.38 3.09 33.53
CA ASN A 553 -14.30 3.30 32.55
C ASN A 553 -14.78 4.17 31.41
N MET A 554 -14.07 5.26 31.13
CA MET A 554 -14.22 5.98 29.88
C MET A 554 -13.22 5.44 28.87
N ALA A 555 -13.66 5.21 27.64
CA ALA A 555 -12.75 5.01 26.52
C ALA A 555 -13.17 5.92 25.35
N LEU A 556 -12.22 6.72 24.89
CA LEU A 556 -12.40 7.48 23.67
C LEU A 556 -12.38 6.52 22.49
N ALA A 557 -13.41 6.51 21.64
CA ALA A 557 -13.34 5.86 20.34
C ALA A 557 -13.27 6.92 19.25
N VAL A 558 -12.09 7.10 18.68
CA VAL A 558 -11.97 7.93 17.48
C VAL A 558 -12.58 7.14 16.32
N GLN A 559 -13.80 7.51 15.92
CA GLN A 559 -14.46 6.91 14.78
C GLN A 559 -13.80 7.42 13.49
N SER A 560 -13.46 6.47 12.64
CA SER A 560 -12.74 6.66 11.40
C SER A 560 -13.77 6.58 10.26
N LEU A 561 -13.80 7.59 9.38
CA LEU A 561 -14.78 7.71 8.29
C LEU A 561 -14.81 6.46 7.40
N ASN A 562 -16.01 5.99 7.06
CA ASN A 562 -16.23 5.47 5.72
C ASN A 562 -16.18 6.66 4.75
N ALA A 563 -15.41 6.56 3.65
CA ALA A 563 -15.18 7.64 2.69
C ALA A 563 -16.47 8.24 2.10
N GLU A 564 -17.61 7.54 2.20
CA GLU A 564 -18.92 7.98 1.73
C GLU A 564 -19.62 9.00 2.64
N LEU A 565 -19.22 9.14 3.91
CA LEU A 565 -19.90 9.99 4.87
C LEU A 565 -18.91 10.87 5.61
N GLN A 566 -18.89 12.15 5.25
CA GLN A 566 -18.22 13.27 5.93
C GLN A 566 -18.74 13.48 7.37
N SER A 567 -18.68 12.44 8.21
CA SER A 567 -19.03 12.50 9.62
C SER A 567 -17.90 13.20 10.37
N SER A 568 -18.13 14.45 10.74
CA SER A 568 -17.14 15.37 11.32
C SER A 568 -16.96 15.22 12.84
N SER A 569 -17.34 14.10 13.45
CA SER A 569 -17.37 13.96 14.91
C SER A 569 -16.41 12.93 15.48
N ILE A 570 -15.80 13.25 16.63
CA ILE A 570 -15.21 12.28 17.53
C ILE A 570 -16.25 11.93 18.60
N ASP A 571 -16.39 10.63 18.86
CA ASP A 571 -17.31 10.12 19.86
C ASP A 571 -16.58 9.55 21.09
N TYR A 572 -17.06 9.97 22.25
CA TYR A 572 -16.61 9.46 23.54
C TYR A 572 -17.58 8.41 24.03
N PHE A 573 -17.07 7.27 24.48
CA PHE A 573 -17.90 6.17 24.96
C PHE A 573 -17.50 5.77 26.38
N HIS A 574 -18.50 5.50 27.21
CA HIS A 574 -18.30 4.90 28.52
C HIS A 574 -18.57 3.40 28.42
N PHE A 575 -17.62 2.62 28.94
CA PHE A 575 -17.69 1.16 28.99
C PHE A 575 -17.83 0.73 30.44
N GLU A 576 -19.00 0.21 30.77
CA GLU A 576 -19.36 -0.20 32.12
C GLU A 576 -19.57 -1.71 32.17
N MET A 577 -19.04 -2.35 33.21
CA MET A 577 -19.22 -3.78 33.45
C MET A 577 -20.38 -4.00 34.42
N LYS A 578 -21.54 -4.44 33.91
CA LYS A 578 -22.74 -4.77 34.70
C LYS A 578 -22.85 -6.28 34.97
N GLU A 579 -23.73 -6.67 35.88
CA GLU A 579 -23.98 -8.09 36.21
C GLU A 579 -24.31 -8.93 34.96
N ASP A 580 -25.15 -8.41 34.07
CA ASP A 580 -25.61 -9.11 32.86
C ASP A 580 -24.65 -9.03 31.65
N GLY A 581 -23.56 -8.26 31.75
CA GLY A 581 -22.63 -8.07 30.63
C GLY A 581 -22.13 -6.63 30.48
N PRO A 582 -21.14 -6.40 29.59
CA PRO A 582 -20.63 -5.07 29.33
C PRO A 582 -21.70 -4.21 28.63
N THR A 583 -21.80 -2.95 29.02
CA THR A 583 -22.64 -1.95 28.34
C THR A 583 -21.81 -0.79 27.87
N VAL A 584 -22.26 -0.15 26.78
CA VAL A 584 -21.64 1.06 26.23
C VAL A 584 -22.67 2.17 26.12
N THR A 585 -22.29 3.36 26.54
CA THR A 585 -23.09 4.58 26.41
C THR A 585 -22.25 5.68 25.78
N GLN A 586 -22.81 6.49 24.90
CA GLN A 586 -22.14 7.67 24.35
C GLN A 586 -22.13 8.77 25.41
N ALA A 587 -20.95 9.37 25.63
CA ALA A 587 -20.73 10.39 26.64
C ALA A 587 -20.84 11.79 26.05
N THR A 588 -20.08 12.06 24.98
CA THR A 588 -20.09 13.31 24.23
C THR A 588 -19.77 13.05 22.76
N THR A 589 -20.24 13.96 21.91
CA THR A 589 -19.91 14.03 20.49
C THR A 589 -19.39 15.44 20.24
N ASP A 590 -18.15 15.57 19.79
CA ASP A 590 -17.60 16.88 19.41
C ASP A 590 -17.30 16.91 17.91
N THR A 591 -17.74 17.98 17.25
CA THR A 591 -17.53 18.27 15.84
C THR A 591 -16.38 19.25 15.58
N SER A 592 -15.70 19.73 16.61
CA SER A 592 -14.60 20.70 16.52
C SER A 592 -13.33 20.12 15.89
N TYR A 593 -13.22 18.79 15.85
CA TYR A 593 -12.07 18.06 15.33
C TYR A 593 -12.33 17.51 13.91
N PRO A 594 -11.42 17.71 12.95
CA PRO A 594 -11.56 17.13 11.62
C PRO A 594 -11.31 15.62 11.66
N ALA A 595 -12.37 14.84 11.50
CA ALA A 595 -12.36 13.38 11.57
C ALA A 595 -11.37 12.75 10.56
N ARG A 596 -10.64 11.72 11.03
CA ARG A 596 -9.51 11.09 10.31
C ARG A 596 -9.07 9.78 10.96
N PHE A 597 -8.27 8.97 10.24
CA PHE A 597 -7.67 7.72 10.75
C PHE A 597 -6.47 7.98 11.67
N ALA A 598 -6.67 8.64 12.82
CA ALA A 598 -5.58 9.04 13.70
C ALA A 598 -5.12 7.95 14.69
N SER A 599 -3.88 8.10 15.17
CA SER A 599 -3.36 7.36 16.33
C SER A 599 -3.57 8.19 17.60
N THR A 600 -3.81 7.53 18.74
CA THR A 600 -4.06 8.17 20.03
C THR A 600 -3.16 7.64 21.13
N ALA A 601 -2.79 8.50 22.08
CA ALA A 601 -1.96 8.15 23.23
C ALA A 601 -2.33 8.97 24.48
N LEU A 602 -2.15 8.41 25.69
CA LEU A 602 -2.47 9.10 26.95
C LEU A 602 -1.30 9.95 27.48
N TRP A 603 -1.55 11.24 27.71
CA TRP A 603 -0.62 12.17 28.38
C TRP A 603 -1.07 12.50 29.81
N GLY A 604 -1.11 11.48 30.66
CA GLY A 604 -1.72 11.52 31.98
C GLY A 604 -3.09 10.85 31.99
N PRO A 605 -3.87 10.99 33.07
CA PRO A 605 -5.08 10.19 33.28
C PRO A 605 -6.27 10.56 32.38
N ARG A 606 -6.30 11.81 31.90
CA ARG A 606 -7.48 12.44 31.28
C ARG A 606 -7.20 13.26 30.02
N ARG A 607 -5.96 13.18 29.53
CA ARG A 607 -5.47 13.96 28.38
C ARG A 607 -5.07 13.00 27.27
N VAL A 608 -5.73 13.09 26.12
CA VAL A 608 -5.46 12.26 24.95
C VAL A 608 -4.74 13.06 23.88
N VAL A 609 -3.54 12.63 23.52
CA VAL A 609 -2.82 13.17 22.38
C VAL A 609 -3.25 12.41 21.13
N ILE A 610 -3.55 13.14 20.06
CA ILE A 610 -4.01 12.60 18.79
C ILE A 610 -3.07 13.07 17.70
N SER A 611 -2.41 12.13 17.02
CA SER A 611 -1.30 12.42 16.10
C SER A 611 -1.57 11.86 14.70
N GLY A 612 -1.32 12.72 13.70
CA GLY A 612 -1.41 12.37 12.28
C GLY A 612 -2.77 11.79 11.87
N GLY A 613 -2.73 10.87 10.90
CA GLY A 613 -3.88 10.16 10.37
C GLY A 613 -4.13 10.42 8.88
N LEU A 614 -5.15 9.77 8.32
CA LEU A 614 -5.57 9.94 6.92
C LEU A 614 -6.84 10.80 6.87
N ARG A 615 -6.80 11.89 6.11
CA ARG A 615 -7.93 12.81 5.88
C ARG A 615 -7.95 13.20 4.41
N ASP A 616 -9.10 13.08 3.75
CA ASP A 616 -9.25 13.43 2.32
C ASP A 616 -8.20 12.73 1.43
N ASP A 617 -7.95 11.44 1.69
CA ASP A 617 -6.88 10.64 1.06
C ASP A 617 -5.45 11.18 1.23
N LEU A 618 -5.24 12.13 2.16
CA LEU A 618 -3.94 12.69 2.50
C LEU A 618 -3.52 12.33 3.92
N ALA A 619 -2.27 11.90 4.06
CA ALA A 619 -1.64 11.78 5.36
C ALA A 619 -1.46 13.19 5.97
N VAL A 620 -1.81 13.35 7.24
CA VAL A 620 -1.65 14.62 7.97
C VAL A 620 -0.60 14.49 9.09
N SER A 621 -0.06 15.62 9.54
CA SER A 621 0.98 15.68 10.58
C SER A 621 0.54 16.34 11.88
N ASN A 622 -0.67 16.90 11.92
CA ASN A 622 -1.14 17.69 13.06
C ASN A 622 -1.26 16.83 14.34
N ILE A 623 -0.90 17.46 15.46
CA ILE A 623 -1.00 16.93 16.81
C ILE A 623 -2.00 17.78 17.58
N PHE A 624 -3.03 17.14 18.12
CA PHE A 624 -4.01 17.76 19.01
C PHE A 624 -3.95 17.09 20.36
N LEU A 625 -4.38 17.83 21.38
CA LEU A 625 -4.67 17.28 22.68
C LEU A 625 -6.17 17.41 22.92
N PHE A 626 -6.79 16.35 23.39
CA PHE A 626 -8.11 16.41 23.98
C PHE A 626 -8.01 16.27 25.49
N ASP A 627 -8.53 17.24 26.23
CA ASP A 627 -8.70 17.14 27.67
C ASP A 627 -10.14 16.76 28.03
N THR A 628 -10.32 15.53 28.52
CA THR A 628 -11.64 15.00 28.89
C THR A 628 -12.32 15.76 30.05
N THR A 629 -11.59 16.59 30.80
CA THR A 629 -12.14 17.38 31.91
C THR A 629 -12.70 18.72 31.48
N SER A 630 -11.99 19.41 30.59
CA SER A 630 -12.39 20.74 30.13
C SER A 630 -13.15 20.70 28.81
N ASP A 631 -13.16 19.55 28.13
CA ASP A 631 -13.73 19.38 26.79
C ASP A 631 -13.05 20.30 25.75
N ASP A 632 -11.75 20.55 25.94
CA ASP A 632 -10.94 21.41 25.08
C ASP A 632 -10.01 20.62 24.15
N TRP A 633 -9.75 21.21 22.96
CA TRP A 633 -8.95 20.61 21.89
C TRP A 633 -7.74 21.46 21.45
N PRO A 634 -6.80 21.81 22.34
CA PRO A 634 -5.68 22.65 21.94
C PRO A 634 -4.82 21.96 20.87
N TYR A 635 -4.53 22.72 19.82
CA TYR A 635 -3.52 22.35 18.82
C TYR A 635 -2.13 22.39 19.45
N LEU A 636 -1.41 21.28 19.39
CA LEU A 636 -0.10 21.14 20.02
C LEU A 636 1.06 21.35 19.05
N GLY A 637 0.84 21.28 17.74
CA GLY A 637 1.89 21.39 16.73
C GLY A 637 1.75 20.35 15.62
N GLU A 638 2.81 20.19 14.83
CA GLU A 638 2.86 19.28 13.70
C GLU A 638 4.13 18.43 13.76
N MET A 639 4.00 17.16 13.42
CA MET A 639 5.13 16.29 13.13
C MET A 639 5.82 16.74 11.84
N THR A 640 7.11 16.45 11.74
CA THR A 640 7.91 16.72 10.55
C THR A 640 7.41 15.93 9.33
N PHE A 641 6.94 14.70 9.58
CA PHE A 641 6.51 13.74 8.57
C PHE A 641 5.03 13.37 8.76
N PRO A 642 4.12 13.75 7.82
CA PRO A 642 2.74 13.31 7.86
C PRO A 642 2.64 11.80 7.66
N ARG A 643 1.77 11.13 8.40
CA ARG A 643 1.59 9.68 8.33
C ARG A 643 0.28 9.20 8.93
N PHE A 644 -0.15 8.01 8.54
CA PHE A 644 -1.29 7.28 9.10
C PHE A 644 -0.98 5.78 9.25
N GLY A 645 -1.81 5.06 10.01
CA GLY A 645 -1.58 3.63 10.28
C GLY A 645 -0.41 3.36 11.23
N HIS A 646 0.15 4.41 11.85
CA HIS A 646 1.18 4.34 12.89
C HIS A 646 0.56 4.05 14.26
N THR A 647 1.41 3.66 15.20
CA THR A 647 1.06 3.58 16.62
C THR A 647 1.71 4.73 17.40
N SER A 648 1.15 5.10 18.56
CA SER A 648 1.68 6.21 19.37
C SER A 648 1.64 5.93 20.86
N HIS A 649 2.64 6.44 21.58
CA HIS A 649 2.75 6.37 23.03
C HIS A 649 3.26 7.71 23.58
N VAL A 650 2.88 8.08 24.79
CA VAL A 650 3.48 9.24 25.48
C VAL A 650 4.24 8.75 26.71
N TYR A 651 5.49 9.19 26.84
CA TYR A 651 6.33 8.91 28.01
C TYR A 651 7.20 10.14 28.33
N ASN A 652 7.15 10.61 29.58
CA ASN A 652 7.88 11.81 30.05
C ASN A 652 7.78 13.01 29.08
N ASP A 653 6.56 13.40 28.72
CA ASP A 653 6.25 14.49 27.78
C ASP A 653 6.73 14.28 26.33
N HIS A 654 7.23 13.09 25.98
CA HIS A 654 7.60 12.73 24.61
C HIS A 654 6.50 11.87 23.99
N LEU A 655 5.93 12.35 22.90
CA LEU A 655 5.11 11.57 21.98
C LEU A 655 6.03 10.73 21.09
N ILE A 656 5.96 9.42 21.22
CA ILE A 656 6.71 8.45 20.44
C ILE A 656 5.78 7.85 19.40
N VAL A 657 6.11 8.02 18.13
CA VAL A 657 5.33 7.61 16.96
C VAL A 657 6.10 6.52 16.23
N ILE A 658 5.48 5.37 15.97
CA ILE A 658 6.13 4.20 15.39
C ILE A 658 5.40 3.76 14.12
N GLY A 659 6.16 3.65 13.03
CA GLY A 659 5.67 3.14 11.76
C GLY A 659 4.67 4.06 11.07
N GLY A 660 3.71 3.45 10.39
CA GLY A 660 2.73 4.09 9.51
C GLY A 660 3.26 4.31 8.10
N VAL A 661 2.38 4.81 7.24
CA VAL A 661 2.66 5.12 5.84
C VAL A 661 2.29 6.57 5.55
N SER A 662 2.79 7.11 4.45
CA SER A 662 2.54 8.50 4.01
C SER A 662 2.02 8.48 2.59
N THR A 663 1.12 9.41 2.25
CA THR A 663 0.64 9.61 0.87
C THR A 663 1.57 10.50 0.05
N VAL A 664 2.52 11.16 0.73
CA VAL A 664 3.56 11.99 0.14
C VAL A 664 4.83 11.17 -0.02
N ASP A 665 5.50 11.32 -1.15
CA ASP A 665 6.72 10.60 -1.49
C ASP A 665 7.92 11.08 -0.67
N ARG A 666 8.05 10.53 0.55
CA ARG A 666 9.11 10.84 1.52
C ARG A 666 9.52 9.58 2.25
N ALA A 667 10.82 9.36 2.39
CA ALA A 667 11.35 8.34 3.28
C ALA A 667 10.87 8.63 4.71
N LEU A 668 10.00 7.78 5.24
CA LEU A 668 9.49 7.91 6.60
C LEU A 668 10.51 7.33 7.59
N PRO A 669 10.88 8.05 8.65
CA PRO A 669 11.59 7.42 9.75
C PRO A 669 10.68 6.40 10.43
N ASP A 670 11.27 5.30 10.87
CA ASP A 670 10.55 4.22 11.57
C ASP A 670 10.00 4.71 12.91
N ILE A 671 10.73 5.62 13.58
CA ILE A 671 10.32 6.24 14.84
C ILE A 671 10.51 7.75 14.78
N SER A 672 9.47 8.49 15.20
CA SER A 672 9.52 9.93 15.47
C SER A 672 9.27 10.18 16.96
N VAL A 673 10.10 10.99 17.59
CA VAL A 673 9.95 11.38 19.00
C VAL A 673 9.75 12.89 19.08
N PHE A 674 8.53 13.32 19.40
CA PHE A 674 8.14 14.72 19.50
C PHE A 674 7.98 15.12 20.98
N ASN A 675 8.73 16.11 21.45
CA ASN A 675 8.55 16.65 22.79
C ASN A 675 7.34 17.59 22.83
N LEU A 676 6.32 17.22 23.60
CA LEU A 676 5.04 17.92 23.68
C LEU A 676 5.13 19.30 24.33
N VAL A 677 6.21 19.59 25.07
CA VAL A 677 6.45 20.87 25.75
C VAL A 677 7.33 21.78 24.91
N THR A 678 8.52 21.31 24.51
CA THR A 678 9.50 22.12 23.76
C THR A 678 9.21 22.20 22.26
N LYS A 679 8.34 21.32 21.75
CA LYS A 679 8.00 21.19 20.31
C LYS A 679 9.18 20.82 19.42
N THR A 680 10.16 20.12 19.98
CA THR A 680 11.33 19.60 19.25
C THR A 680 11.10 18.14 18.87
N GLU A 681 11.65 17.70 17.74
CA GLU A 681 11.50 16.33 17.23
C GLU A 681 12.87 15.65 16.96
N LYS A 682 12.94 14.34 17.20
CA LYS A 682 14.05 13.46 16.81
C LYS A 682 13.52 12.31 15.96
N HIS A 683 14.36 11.76 15.09
CA HIS A 683 13.97 10.69 14.16
C HIS A 683 14.95 9.53 14.23
N PHE A 684 14.42 8.31 14.13
CA PHE A 684 15.22 7.11 14.18
C PHE A 684 14.83 6.11 13.09
N ARG A 685 15.84 5.40 12.59
CA ARG A 685 15.69 4.21 11.75
C ARG A 685 16.00 2.98 12.59
N MET A 686 15.12 2.00 12.53
CA MET A 686 15.29 0.73 13.23
C MET A 686 16.24 -0.17 12.45
N ARG A 687 17.26 -0.67 13.13
CA ARG A 687 18.20 -1.67 12.61
C ARG A 687 17.91 -3.02 13.20
N PHE A 688 17.51 -3.96 12.35
CA PHE A 688 17.17 -5.31 12.71
C PHE A 688 18.39 -6.22 12.54
N PRO A 689 18.67 -7.11 13.52
CA PRO A 689 19.83 -7.98 13.43
C PRO A 689 19.65 -8.98 12.28
N THR A 690 20.71 -9.16 11.48
CA THR A 690 20.74 -10.13 10.37
C THR A 690 20.58 -11.57 10.83
N SER A 691 20.86 -11.86 12.10
CA SER A 691 20.59 -13.18 12.72
C SER A 691 19.10 -13.49 12.87
N ALA A 692 18.22 -12.49 12.77
CA ALA A 692 16.77 -12.67 12.70
C ALA A 692 16.28 -12.80 11.25
N SER A 693 17.17 -12.93 10.27
CA SER A 693 16.77 -13.07 8.87
C SER A 693 16.59 -14.53 8.49
N ALA A 694 15.48 -14.83 7.80
CA ALA A 694 15.29 -16.10 7.09
C ALA A 694 16.02 -16.13 5.74
N ASP A 695 16.66 -15.02 5.35
CA ASP A 695 17.42 -14.89 4.10
C ASP A 695 18.77 -15.62 4.20
N LYS A 696 19.08 -16.43 3.18
CA LYS A 696 20.33 -17.18 3.07
C LYS A 696 21.56 -16.26 2.97
N ASP A 697 21.36 -15.04 2.49
CA ASP A 697 22.43 -14.04 2.32
C ASP A 697 22.69 -13.21 3.59
N LYS A 698 22.02 -13.51 4.72
CA LYS A 698 22.11 -12.76 5.99
C LYS A 698 21.85 -11.26 5.82
N LYS A 699 20.90 -10.89 4.96
CA LYS A 699 20.41 -9.52 4.84
C LYS A 699 19.50 -9.17 6.02
N GLU A 700 19.37 -7.88 6.32
CA GLU A 700 18.42 -7.38 7.34
C GLU A 700 17.00 -7.88 7.04
N PRO A 701 16.24 -8.40 8.04
CA PRO A 701 14.90 -8.91 7.81
C PRO A 701 13.97 -7.83 7.23
N LEU A 702 12.99 -8.28 6.45
CA LEU A 702 11.98 -7.41 5.87
C LEU A 702 10.88 -7.16 6.91
N VAL A 703 10.78 -5.92 7.40
CA VAL A 703 9.81 -5.51 8.43
C VAL A 703 8.98 -4.34 7.91
N MET A 704 7.67 -4.54 7.81
CA MET A 704 6.71 -3.53 7.40
C MET A 704 6.01 -2.95 8.64
N LEU A 705 6.23 -1.67 8.92
CA LEU A 705 5.69 -1.01 10.12
C LEU A 705 4.29 -0.43 9.89
N PHE A 706 3.39 -1.19 9.26
CA PHE A 706 1.96 -0.88 9.16
C PHE A 706 1.15 -2.15 9.44
N ASN A 707 -0.11 -1.98 9.86
CA ASN A 707 -0.94 -3.06 10.42
C ASN A 707 -0.32 -3.81 11.63
N HIS A 708 0.67 -3.18 12.28
CA HIS A 708 1.32 -3.64 13.50
C HIS A 708 0.61 -3.06 14.72
N THR A 709 0.88 -3.63 15.90
CA THR A 709 0.58 -2.98 17.17
C THR A 709 1.86 -2.70 17.94
N SER A 710 1.80 -1.78 18.90
CA SER A 710 2.91 -1.56 19.81
C SER A 710 2.44 -1.29 21.23
N LEU A 711 3.26 -1.67 22.21
CA LEU A 711 2.97 -1.61 23.64
C LEU A 711 4.10 -0.94 24.39
N LEU A 712 3.80 0.14 25.11
CA LEU A 712 4.71 0.76 26.06
C LEU A 712 4.79 -0.06 27.34
N ILE A 713 5.96 -0.61 27.64
CA ILE A 713 6.25 -1.29 28.91
C ILE A 713 7.22 -0.42 29.71
N SER A 714 6.67 0.34 30.65
CA SER A 714 7.40 1.31 31.46
C SER A 714 7.54 0.94 32.95
N ARG A 715 7.01 -0.23 33.35
CA ARG A 715 6.94 -0.66 34.76
C ARG A 715 8.28 -1.17 35.31
N ASN A 716 9.04 -1.89 34.48
CA ASN A 716 10.33 -2.49 34.82
C ASN A 716 11.43 -1.89 33.92
N GLU A 717 12.66 -1.85 34.42
CA GLU A 717 13.82 -1.51 33.61
C GLU A 717 14.38 -2.75 32.90
N PRO A 718 14.85 -2.64 31.63
CA PRO A 718 14.80 -1.43 30.81
C PRO A 718 13.38 -1.15 30.30
N LYS A 719 12.97 0.12 30.36
CA LYS A 719 11.72 0.57 29.75
C LYS A 719 11.81 0.49 28.24
N ARG A 720 10.76 0.03 27.59
CA ARG A 720 10.77 -0.26 26.16
C ARG A 720 9.40 -0.14 25.52
N ILE A 721 9.40 -0.07 24.20
CA ILE A 721 8.21 -0.28 23.38
C ILE A 721 8.38 -1.59 22.63
N VAL A 722 7.42 -2.50 22.80
CA VAL A 722 7.37 -3.77 22.07
C VAL A 722 6.47 -3.60 20.86
N ILE A 723 6.90 -4.10 19.71
CA ILE A 723 6.22 -3.99 18.42
C ILE A 723 5.89 -5.41 17.96
N LEU A 724 4.61 -5.63 17.63
CA LEU A 724 4.03 -6.93 17.36
C LEU A 724 3.35 -6.93 15.99
N GLY A 725 3.68 -7.96 15.19
CA GLY A 725 3.09 -8.19 13.86
C GLY A 725 3.35 -7.07 12.88
N GLY A 726 2.43 -6.92 11.92
CA GLY A 726 2.55 -5.98 10.80
C GLY A 726 2.85 -6.67 9.48
N GLY A 727 2.65 -5.93 8.39
CA GLY A 727 2.66 -6.44 7.01
C GLY A 727 1.35 -6.13 6.26
N GLY A 728 1.16 -6.77 5.11
CA GLY A 728 0.01 -6.54 4.25
C GLY A 728 -0.10 -7.51 3.09
N ASN A 729 -1.21 -7.47 2.35
CA ASN A 729 -1.45 -8.27 1.15
C ASN A 729 -0.63 -7.82 -0.08
N CYS A 730 0.08 -6.70 0.01
CA CYS A 730 1.10 -6.19 -0.92
C CYS A 730 0.72 -6.35 -2.40
N PHE A 731 -0.46 -5.85 -2.76
CA PHE A 731 -0.96 -5.81 -4.12
C PHE A 731 -1.04 -7.21 -4.76
N SER A 732 -0.46 -7.39 -5.96
CA SER A 732 -0.40 -8.70 -6.63
C SER A 732 0.86 -9.50 -6.27
N PHE A 733 1.73 -8.96 -5.40
CA PHE A 733 3.02 -9.56 -5.07
C PHE A 733 2.90 -10.74 -4.09
N GLY A 734 1.80 -10.77 -3.32
CA GLY A 734 1.48 -11.77 -2.30
C GLY A 734 1.49 -11.16 -0.89
N THR A 735 0.98 -11.88 0.10
CA THR A 735 0.93 -11.36 1.48
C THR A 735 2.28 -11.47 2.19
N HIS A 736 2.75 -10.37 2.78
CA HIS A 736 3.89 -10.35 3.69
C HIS A 736 3.42 -10.25 5.15
N PHE A 737 4.07 -11.02 6.02
CA PHE A 737 3.88 -10.96 7.47
C PHE A 737 5.23 -10.73 8.14
N ASN A 738 5.32 -9.74 9.02
CA ASN A 738 6.48 -9.53 9.86
C ASN A 738 6.70 -10.77 10.73
N SER A 739 7.75 -11.53 10.46
CA SER A 739 7.92 -12.85 11.07
C SER A 739 8.39 -12.81 12.52
N PHE A 740 8.74 -11.63 13.05
CA PHE A 740 9.30 -11.45 14.37
C PHE A 740 8.66 -10.27 15.10
N SER A 741 8.53 -10.43 16.41
CA SER A 741 8.30 -9.33 17.35
C SER A 741 9.64 -8.76 17.79
N PHE A 742 9.69 -7.47 18.04
CA PHE A 742 10.90 -6.76 18.47
C PHE A 742 10.56 -5.67 19.47
N TYR A 743 11.56 -5.15 20.15
CA TYR A 743 11.41 -4.00 21.03
C TYR A 743 12.52 -2.97 20.82
N VAL A 744 12.23 -1.74 21.21
CA VAL A 744 13.18 -0.63 21.30
C VAL A 744 13.20 -0.11 22.73
N GLU A 745 14.39 0.04 23.30
CA GLU A 745 14.56 0.62 24.63
C GLU A 745 14.35 2.13 24.59
N LEU A 746 13.61 2.67 25.54
CA LEU A 746 13.33 4.11 25.60
C LEU A 746 14.60 4.93 25.81
N SER A 747 15.58 4.38 26.54
CA SER A 747 16.90 4.99 26.76
C SER A 747 17.66 5.25 25.45
N ALA A 748 17.37 4.51 24.38
CA ALA A 748 18.03 4.66 23.09
C ALA A 748 17.43 5.78 22.23
N ILE A 749 16.21 6.25 22.54
CA ILE A 749 15.47 7.21 21.71
C ILE A 749 15.08 8.51 22.43
N LEU A 750 15.22 8.59 23.76
CA LEU A 750 14.84 9.75 24.58
C LEU A 750 16.03 10.57 25.11
#